data_AF-A0A246BEW6-F1
#
_entry.id   AF-A0A246BEW6-F1
#
_cell.length_a   1.000
_cell.length_b   1.000
_cell.length_c   1.000
_cell.angle_alpha   90.00
_cell.angle_beta   90.00
_cell.angle_gamma   90.00
#
_symmetry.space_group_name_H-M   'P 1'
#
loop_
_entity.id
_entity.type
_entity.pdbx_description
1 polymer ?
#
loop_
_entity_poly.entity_id
_entity_poly.type
_entity_poly.pdbx_seq_one_letter_code
_entity_poly.pdbx_strand_id
1 'polypeptide(L)'
;MAQAGAVLEDRTLRAEDGPRLLWSRTLPPGLGNLTGPLEVGATVYLGVGPVVYAFGPGGAVQGRADLPGPVTSLDASGGVVRVTTQLGSVNERFTLDSAGGLLSVQERVVFPPDPDVTGWLARAADSVPPADLERAAAQDPLNPFLALRQAQAARGDDYAALSAVRRALNVSMPFPAWVQLAARLDGAGFPSAADLALDRARRDAAARGLDPDVPISRAALGAYGNPSGYVGTLLEQNRLARAATWMTYLRDLHPRFQGGAALYTRYARILDEQGREGEAEEWRQFTRSLSSGTLYNLGPEGLDRVRGAGRLAALALLLTLTAALLTLAARAWSAQWEDTRALGGRYRSWVRHPLSRARRVFVGYTSPSERLMLTLLGAALLGTLGGLHWAAHAGAAQQSPALSGGTYGGGWGNAQLADLTLRPGPDAALLTGLAAQLDGQDGLARSLYTRALPDACARNNLGVIAQARGDEPQARDLYRAALSTRPDLSAAAFNLGLNPGAASLEFQRTNRPGEPRLCYPDQRSVTRAVTGDLSVTLRAALSSPAALLTDPAVGRRVALGLLGSAVLTGLLALSLLLPRTPLPPRLSRPAGFRLLALALPGSSLIDSPWGGILLLAWGGAVAGLAPATGLTGFPTLPELTRGGAQAALTGLLVFTYVVNTLAFVAAEVRHARRLRRDVADTGRS
;
A
#
# COMPACT_ATOMS: atom_id res chain seq x y z
N MET A 1 -10.63 -32.06 -52.84
CA MET A 1 -11.72 -31.97 -51.85
C MET A 1 -11.33 -30.83 -50.92
N ALA A 2 -11.98 -29.68 -51.04
CA ALA A 2 -11.72 -28.54 -50.17
C ALA A 2 -12.15 -28.93 -48.75
N GLN A 3 -11.22 -28.93 -47.80
CA GLN A 3 -11.55 -29.16 -46.40
C GLN A 3 -12.39 -27.98 -45.89
N ALA A 4 -13.40 -28.29 -45.08
CA ALA A 4 -14.15 -27.28 -44.37
C ALA A 4 -13.19 -26.42 -43.55
N GLY A 5 -13.28 -25.09 -43.70
CA GLY A 5 -12.36 -24.14 -43.09
C GLY A 5 -13.11 -23.01 -42.40
N ALA A 6 -12.62 -22.62 -41.22
CA ALA A 6 -13.11 -21.52 -40.44
C ALA A 6 -12.46 -20.22 -40.91
N VAL A 7 -13.30 -19.24 -41.21
CA VAL A 7 -12.90 -17.91 -41.68
C VAL A 7 -13.45 -16.87 -40.72
N LEU A 8 -12.61 -15.94 -40.30
CA LEU A 8 -13.02 -14.77 -39.53
C LEU A 8 -13.08 -13.55 -40.45
N GLU A 9 -14.30 -13.11 -40.77
CA GLU A 9 -14.55 -11.86 -41.51
C GLU A 9 -15.07 -10.82 -40.54
N ASP A 10 -14.34 -9.71 -40.40
CA ASP A 10 -14.56 -8.65 -39.40
C ASP A 10 -14.62 -9.18 -37.96
N ARG A 11 -15.83 -9.50 -37.48
CA ARG A 11 -16.12 -10.07 -36.16
C ARG A 11 -17.05 -11.29 -36.23
N THR A 12 -17.25 -11.81 -37.44
CA THR A 12 -18.09 -12.96 -37.71
C THR A 12 -17.21 -14.16 -38.02
N LEU A 13 -17.18 -15.12 -37.10
CA LEU A 13 -16.57 -16.42 -37.33
C LEU A 13 -17.55 -17.28 -38.14
N ARG A 14 -17.13 -17.75 -39.31
CA ARG A 14 -17.90 -18.64 -40.18
C ARG A 14 -17.15 -19.95 -40.34
N ALA A 15 -17.87 -21.07 -40.28
CA ALA A 15 -17.35 -22.37 -40.69
C ALA A 15 -18.01 -22.76 -42.01
N GLU A 16 -17.20 -22.98 -43.04
CA GLU A 16 -17.67 -23.20 -44.41
C GLU A 16 -17.12 -24.54 -44.93
N ASP A 17 -17.96 -25.32 -45.60
CA ASP A 17 -17.57 -26.51 -46.35
C ASP A 17 -17.78 -26.23 -47.85
N GLY A 18 -16.75 -25.70 -48.50
CA GLY A 18 -16.87 -25.13 -49.84
C GLY A 18 -17.86 -23.94 -49.87
N PRO A 19 -18.91 -23.95 -50.72
CA PRO A 19 -19.91 -22.88 -50.77
C PRO A 19 -20.99 -22.99 -49.67
N ARG A 20 -20.96 -24.02 -48.83
CA ARG A 20 -22.00 -24.27 -47.82
C ARG A 20 -21.58 -23.71 -46.46
N LEU A 21 -22.31 -22.71 -45.96
CA LEU A 21 -22.17 -22.22 -44.59
C LEU A 21 -22.71 -23.28 -43.61
N LEU A 22 -21.85 -23.79 -42.72
CA LEU A 22 -22.25 -24.73 -41.67
C LEU A 22 -22.86 -23.98 -40.48
N TRP A 23 -22.15 -22.96 -40.00
CA TRP A 23 -22.61 -22.05 -38.95
C TRP A 23 -21.87 -20.73 -39.02
N SER A 24 -22.46 -19.69 -38.44
CA SER A 24 -21.80 -18.39 -38.27
C SER A 24 -22.08 -17.82 -36.88
N ARG A 25 -21.11 -17.08 -36.35
CA ARG A 25 -21.20 -16.43 -35.04
C ARG A 25 -20.59 -15.05 -35.10
N THR A 26 -21.41 -14.04 -34.85
CA THR A 26 -20.95 -12.65 -34.72
C THR A 26 -20.62 -12.36 -33.25
N LEU A 27 -19.41 -11.84 -32.99
CA LEU A 27 -18.95 -11.49 -31.64
C LEU A 27 -19.03 -9.98 -31.42
N PRO A 28 -19.65 -9.50 -30.33
CA PRO A 28 -19.79 -8.08 -30.08
C PRO A 28 -18.42 -7.37 -29.94
N PRO A 29 -18.31 -6.09 -30.37
CA PRO A 29 -17.06 -5.33 -30.29
C PRO A 29 -16.55 -5.16 -28.86
N GLY A 30 -17.45 -5.09 -27.88
CA GLY A 30 -17.10 -4.95 -26.46
C GLY A 30 -16.37 -6.15 -25.83
N LEU A 31 -16.20 -7.26 -26.55
CA LEU A 31 -15.46 -8.44 -26.06
C LEU A 31 -13.94 -8.34 -26.25
N GLY A 32 -13.46 -7.31 -26.94
CA GLY A 32 -12.05 -7.10 -27.22
C GLY A 32 -11.60 -7.65 -28.58
N ASN A 33 -10.28 -7.72 -28.76
CA ASN A 33 -9.66 -8.16 -30.01
C ASN A 33 -9.90 -9.65 -30.24
N LEU A 34 -9.96 -10.02 -31.52
CA LEU A 34 -10.10 -11.40 -31.96
C LEU A 34 -8.76 -11.89 -32.51
N THR A 35 -8.37 -13.11 -32.17
CA THR A 35 -7.12 -13.72 -32.61
C THR A 35 -7.38 -15.13 -33.11
N GLY A 36 -6.86 -15.47 -34.29
CA GLY A 36 -7.21 -16.70 -35.00
C GLY A 36 -8.12 -16.40 -36.22
N PRO A 37 -8.87 -17.38 -36.73
CA PRO A 37 -9.14 -18.69 -36.15
C PRO A 37 -7.96 -19.66 -36.31
N LEU A 38 -7.83 -20.63 -35.40
CA LEU A 38 -6.85 -21.71 -35.47
C LEU A 38 -7.59 -23.05 -35.47
N GLU A 39 -7.42 -23.85 -36.51
CA GLU A 39 -8.07 -25.15 -36.64
C GLU A 39 -7.13 -26.28 -36.22
N VAL A 40 -7.58 -27.12 -35.29
CA VAL A 40 -6.88 -28.34 -34.89
C VAL A 40 -7.87 -29.50 -34.88
N GLY A 41 -7.80 -30.35 -35.90
CA GLY A 41 -8.77 -31.43 -36.09
C GLY A 41 -10.15 -30.87 -36.43
N ALA A 42 -11.16 -31.21 -35.61
CA ALA A 42 -12.55 -30.74 -35.78
C ALA A 42 -12.91 -29.54 -34.88
N THR A 43 -11.94 -29.00 -34.15
CA THR A 43 -12.13 -27.91 -33.20
C THR A 43 -11.53 -26.62 -33.75
N VAL A 44 -12.32 -25.56 -33.70
CA VAL A 44 -11.87 -24.22 -34.07
C VAL A 44 -11.57 -23.43 -32.80
N TYR A 45 -10.35 -22.92 -32.67
CA TYR A 45 -9.93 -22.06 -31.57
C TYR A 45 -9.99 -20.60 -31.99
N LEU A 46 -10.54 -19.75 -31.12
CA LEU A 46 -10.55 -18.30 -31.30
C LEU A 46 -10.23 -17.62 -29.97
N GLY A 47 -9.25 -16.73 -30.00
CA GLY A 47 -8.97 -15.79 -28.92
C GLY A 47 -9.97 -14.63 -28.98
N VAL A 48 -10.61 -14.33 -27.85
CA VAL A 48 -11.58 -13.23 -27.69
C VAL A 48 -11.21 -12.48 -26.41
N GLY A 49 -10.50 -11.36 -26.56
CA GLY A 49 -9.93 -10.67 -25.40
C GLY A 49 -9.03 -11.61 -24.59
N PRO A 50 -9.22 -11.77 -23.26
CA PRO A 50 -8.40 -12.62 -22.40
C PRO A 50 -8.82 -14.09 -22.37
N VAL A 51 -9.70 -14.52 -23.27
CA VAL A 51 -10.26 -15.88 -23.28
C VAL A 51 -9.98 -16.56 -24.61
N VAL A 52 -9.68 -17.86 -24.57
CA VAL A 52 -9.70 -18.71 -25.77
C VAL A 52 -10.92 -19.61 -25.72
N TYR A 53 -11.73 -19.55 -26.77
CA TYR A 53 -12.85 -20.46 -26.97
C TYR A 53 -12.48 -21.58 -27.95
N ALA A 54 -12.90 -22.79 -27.61
CA ALA A 54 -12.92 -23.94 -28.49
C ALA A 54 -14.35 -24.18 -28.98
N PHE A 55 -14.56 -24.06 -30.28
CA PHE A 55 -15.83 -24.28 -30.95
C PHE A 55 -15.87 -25.68 -31.56
N GLY A 56 -16.97 -26.38 -31.31
CA GLY A 56 -17.22 -27.66 -31.96
C GLY A 56 -17.80 -27.52 -33.38
N PRO A 57 -18.06 -28.64 -34.07
CA PRO A 57 -18.57 -28.64 -35.44
C PRO A 57 -19.90 -27.89 -35.64
N GLY A 58 -20.72 -27.77 -34.59
CA GLY A 58 -22.00 -27.07 -34.61
C GLY A 58 -21.95 -25.60 -34.19
N GLY A 59 -20.77 -25.02 -33.96
CA GLY A 59 -20.60 -23.60 -33.59
C GLY A 59 -20.90 -23.24 -32.13
N ALA A 60 -21.27 -24.23 -31.31
CA ALA A 60 -21.38 -24.07 -29.86
C ALA A 60 -20.01 -24.15 -29.19
N VAL A 61 -19.82 -23.40 -28.11
CA VAL A 61 -18.61 -23.46 -27.30
C VAL A 61 -18.56 -24.80 -26.56
N GLN A 62 -17.48 -25.55 -26.77
CA GLN A 62 -17.20 -26.81 -26.07
C GLN A 62 -16.12 -26.65 -25.00
N GLY A 63 -15.24 -25.65 -25.13
CA GLY A 63 -14.19 -25.38 -24.15
C GLY A 63 -13.89 -23.89 -24.03
N ARG A 64 -13.43 -23.49 -22.84
CA ARG A 64 -13.00 -22.12 -22.54
C ARG A 64 -11.74 -22.14 -21.69
N ALA A 65 -10.71 -21.41 -22.10
CA ALA A 65 -9.52 -21.14 -21.30
C ALA A 65 -9.47 -19.65 -20.94
N ASP A 66 -9.43 -19.35 -19.64
CA ASP A 66 -9.32 -18.00 -19.09
C ASP A 66 -7.85 -17.67 -18.83
N LEU A 67 -7.35 -16.57 -19.41
CA LEU A 67 -5.93 -16.21 -19.43
C LEU A 67 -5.68 -14.83 -18.78
N PRO A 68 -4.44 -14.51 -18.36
CA PRO A 68 -4.16 -13.33 -17.53
C PRO A 68 -4.08 -12.01 -18.31
N GLY A 69 -4.21 -12.05 -19.64
CA GLY A 69 -4.20 -10.86 -20.49
C GLY A 69 -4.81 -11.16 -21.85
N PRO A 70 -5.06 -10.15 -22.70
CA PRO A 70 -5.61 -10.36 -24.03
C PRO A 70 -4.71 -11.25 -24.89
N VAL A 71 -5.34 -12.17 -25.60
CA VAL A 71 -4.69 -13.09 -26.54
C VAL A 71 -4.16 -12.31 -27.74
N THR A 72 -2.93 -12.57 -28.13
CA THR A 72 -2.26 -11.91 -29.26
C THR A 72 -1.79 -12.88 -30.33
N SER A 73 -1.49 -14.15 -29.96
CA SER A 73 -1.21 -15.20 -30.93
C SER A 73 -1.81 -16.55 -30.50
N LEU A 74 -2.16 -17.36 -31.51
CA LEU A 74 -2.58 -18.74 -31.38
C LEU A 74 -1.81 -19.57 -32.40
N ASP A 75 -1.05 -20.55 -31.91
CA ASP A 75 -0.21 -21.40 -32.75
C ASP A 75 -0.43 -22.87 -32.39
N ALA A 76 -0.52 -23.76 -33.38
CA ALA A 76 -0.53 -25.21 -33.17
C ALA A 76 0.77 -25.83 -33.66
N SER A 77 1.43 -26.62 -32.81
CA SER A 77 2.62 -27.38 -33.19
C SER A 77 2.55 -28.79 -32.61
N GLY A 78 2.53 -29.80 -33.47
CA GLY A 78 2.49 -31.21 -33.04
C GLY A 78 1.21 -31.59 -32.27
N GLY A 79 0.08 -30.95 -32.58
CA GLY A 79 -1.21 -31.19 -31.91
C GLY A 79 -1.41 -30.43 -30.59
N VAL A 80 -0.40 -29.71 -30.12
CA VAL A 80 -0.48 -28.86 -28.93
C VAL A 80 -0.78 -27.42 -29.34
N VAL A 81 -1.79 -26.82 -28.73
CA VAL A 81 -2.15 -25.41 -28.95
C VAL A 81 -1.40 -24.53 -27.95
N ARG A 82 -0.67 -23.54 -28.46
CA ARG A 82 0.03 -22.53 -27.67
C ARG A 82 -0.64 -21.18 -27.87
N VAL A 83 -0.73 -20.44 -26.77
CA VAL A 83 -1.35 -19.12 -26.72
C VAL A 83 -0.34 -18.14 -26.19
N THR A 84 -0.22 -16.99 -26.85
CA THR A 84 0.50 -15.85 -26.28
C THR A 84 -0.52 -14.81 -25.82
N THR A 85 -0.35 -14.32 -24.59
CA THR A 85 -1.10 -13.18 -24.07
C THR A 85 -0.18 -12.00 -23.83
N GLN A 86 -0.70 -10.79 -24.03
CA GLN A 86 0.05 -9.56 -23.80
C GLN A 86 -0.71 -8.63 -22.87
N LEU A 87 -0.09 -8.21 -21.76
CA LEU A 87 -0.63 -7.15 -20.91
C LEU A 87 0.45 -6.10 -20.63
N GLY A 88 0.25 -4.89 -21.17
CA GLY A 88 1.28 -3.86 -21.16
C GLY A 88 2.53 -4.30 -21.91
N SER A 89 3.68 -4.32 -21.23
CA SER A 89 4.97 -4.78 -21.76
C SER A 89 5.22 -6.28 -21.58
N VAL A 90 4.31 -7.00 -20.91
CA VAL A 90 4.51 -8.40 -20.52
C VAL A 90 3.86 -9.33 -21.52
N ASN A 91 4.64 -10.28 -22.04
CA ASN A 91 4.15 -11.38 -22.87
C ASN A 91 4.30 -12.69 -22.10
N GLU A 92 3.20 -13.44 -21.98
CA GLU A 92 3.17 -14.76 -21.36
C GLU A 92 2.72 -15.80 -22.39
N ARG A 93 3.24 -17.02 -22.27
CA ARG A 93 2.90 -18.13 -23.15
C ARG A 93 2.30 -19.26 -22.34
N PHE A 94 1.20 -19.80 -22.84
CA PHE A 94 0.42 -20.84 -22.22
C PHE A 94 0.19 -21.98 -23.20
N THR A 95 0.10 -23.18 -22.66
CA THR A 95 -0.18 -24.42 -23.39
C THR A 95 -1.57 -24.88 -23.04
N LEU A 96 -2.42 -25.02 -24.06
CA LEU A 96 -3.77 -25.53 -23.88
C LEU A 96 -3.78 -27.05 -24.05
N ASP A 97 -4.43 -27.72 -23.12
CA ASP A 97 -4.73 -29.14 -23.18
C ASP A 97 -6.24 -29.34 -23.36
N SER A 98 -6.61 -30.15 -24.33
CA SER A 98 -7.99 -30.56 -24.61
C SER A 98 -8.27 -32.02 -24.25
N ALA A 99 -7.34 -32.70 -23.56
CA ALA A 99 -7.52 -34.07 -23.10
C ALA A 99 -8.76 -34.20 -22.20
N GLY A 100 -9.62 -35.18 -22.50
CA GLY A 100 -10.83 -35.44 -21.71
C GLY A 100 -12.05 -34.56 -22.03
N GLY A 101 -12.01 -33.75 -23.11
CA GLY A 101 -13.16 -32.99 -23.59
C GLY A 101 -13.41 -31.64 -22.90
N LEU A 102 -12.53 -31.25 -21.96
CA LEU A 102 -12.51 -29.92 -21.33
C LEU A 102 -11.22 -29.21 -21.73
N LEU A 103 -11.33 -27.93 -22.11
CA LEU A 103 -10.16 -27.10 -22.41
C LEU A 103 -9.55 -26.59 -21.10
N SER A 104 -8.27 -26.87 -20.88
CA SER A 104 -7.52 -26.46 -19.68
C SER A 104 -6.18 -25.84 -20.05
N VAL A 105 -5.61 -25.08 -19.12
CA VAL A 105 -4.27 -24.48 -19.26
C VAL A 105 -3.31 -25.27 -18.40
N GLN A 106 -2.18 -25.71 -18.97
CA GLN A 106 -1.22 -26.54 -18.26
C GLN A 106 -0.44 -25.75 -17.20
N GLU A 107 -0.02 -24.54 -17.55
CA GLU A 107 0.72 -23.67 -16.64
C GLU A 107 -0.21 -22.97 -15.64
N ARG A 108 0.35 -22.60 -14.49
CA ARG A 108 -0.38 -21.84 -13.47
C ARG A 108 -0.71 -20.44 -13.97
N VAL A 109 -1.99 -20.16 -14.21
CA VAL A 109 -2.48 -18.83 -14.59
C VAL A 109 -2.73 -17.97 -13.36
N VAL A 110 -1.98 -16.87 -13.21
CA VAL A 110 -2.13 -15.86 -12.17
C VAL A 110 -2.78 -14.62 -12.78
N PHE A 111 -3.98 -14.26 -12.33
CA PHE A 111 -4.69 -13.11 -12.87
C PHE A 111 -4.14 -11.80 -12.29
N PRO A 112 -3.80 -10.82 -13.14
CA PRO A 112 -3.48 -9.49 -12.67
C PRO A 112 -4.74 -8.82 -12.08
N PRO A 113 -4.57 -7.86 -11.17
CA PRO A 113 -5.66 -7.06 -10.62
C PRO A 113 -6.18 -6.02 -11.63
N ASP A 114 -6.60 -6.50 -12.80
CA ASP A 114 -7.13 -5.72 -13.91
C ASP A 114 -8.60 -6.08 -14.17
N PRO A 115 -9.56 -5.18 -13.90
CA PRO A 115 -10.97 -5.40 -14.18
C PRO A 115 -11.25 -5.79 -15.63
N ASP A 116 -10.45 -5.35 -16.60
CA ASP A 116 -10.64 -5.68 -18.02
C ASP A 116 -10.40 -7.17 -18.31
N VAL A 117 -9.59 -7.82 -17.48
CA VAL A 117 -9.37 -9.27 -17.51
C VAL A 117 -10.33 -9.98 -16.55
N THR A 118 -10.32 -9.62 -15.27
CA THR A 118 -11.03 -10.35 -14.21
C THR A 118 -12.56 -10.23 -14.27
N GLY A 119 -13.08 -9.16 -14.87
CA GLY A 119 -14.51 -8.92 -15.06
C GLY A 119 -15.05 -9.32 -16.45
N TRP A 120 -14.21 -9.91 -17.31
CA TRP A 120 -14.55 -10.11 -18.72
C TRP A 120 -15.79 -11.00 -18.92
N LEU A 121 -15.89 -12.13 -18.22
CA LEU A 121 -17.02 -13.08 -18.36
C LEU A 121 -18.37 -12.44 -18.02
N ALA A 122 -18.39 -11.66 -16.94
CA ALA A 122 -19.59 -10.97 -16.48
C ALA A 122 -20.01 -9.90 -17.49
N ARG A 123 -19.07 -9.08 -17.97
CA ARG A 123 -19.34 -8.08 -19.02
C ARG A 123 -19.81 -8.70 -20.32
N ALA A 124 -19.22 -9.83 -20.71
CA ALA A 124 -19.63 -10.57 -21.91
C ALA A 124 -21.11 -10.97 -21.82
N ALA A 125 -21.54 -11.51 -20.67
CA ALA A 125 -22.93 -11.85 -20.45
C ALA A 125 -23.84 -10.62 -20.34
N ASP A 126 -23.39 -9.53 -19.71
CA ASP A 126 -24.17 -8.30 -19.56
C ASP A 126 -24.41 -7.59 -20.89
N SER A 127 -23.50 -7.75 -21.86
CA SER A 127 -23.66 -7.20 -23.21
C SER A 127 -24.77 -7.84 -24.03
N VAL A 128 -25.29 -9.01 -23.60
CA VAL A 128 -26.36 -9.72 -24.31
C VAL A 128 -27.72 -9.09 -24.01
N PRO A 129 -28.49 -8.65 -25.02
CA PRO A 129 -29.85 -8.17 -24.83
C PRO A 129 -30.78 -9.26 -24.28
N PRO A 130 -31.80 -8.94 -23.47
CA PRO A 130 -32.74 -9.93 -22.94
C PRO A 130 -33.41 -10.81 -24.00
N ALA A 131 -33.71 -10.26 -25.18
CA ALA A 131 -34.35 -10.97 -26.29
C ALA A 131 -33.46 -12.09 -26.88
N ASP A 132 -32.14 -11.98 -26.74
CA ASP A 132 -31.18 -12.93 -27.32
C ASP A 132 -30.61 -13.90 -26.27
N LEU A 133 -31.06 -13.81 -25.02
CA LEU A 133 -30.49 -14.54 -23.89
C LEU A 133 -30.50 -16.05 -24.09
N GLU A 134 -31.62 -16.63 -24.53
CA GLU A 134 -31.74 -18.08 -24.76
C GLU A 134 -30.79 -18.56 -25.86
N ARG A 135 -30.69 -17.79 -26.95
CA ARG A 135 -29.78 -18.10 -28.06
C ARG A 135 -28.32 -18.00 -27.60
N ALA A 136 -27.97 -16.94 -26.87
CA ALA A 136 -26.62 -16.73 -26.37
C ALA A 136 -26.20 -17.81 -25.36
N ALA A 137 -27.09 -18.21 -24.45
CA ALA A 137 -26.84 -19.26 -23.49
C ALA A 137 -26.70 -20.65 -24.14
N ALA A 138 -27.45 -20.91 -25.23
CA ALA A 138 -27.28 -22.13 -26.02
C ALA A 138 -25.94 -22.14 -26.79
N GLN A 139 -25.47 -20.98 -27.25
CA GLN A 139 -24.22 -20.84 -28.00
C GLN A 139 -22.97 -20.79 -27.11
N ASP A 140 -23.08 -20.27 -25.88
CA ASP A 140 -22.03 -20.23 -24.87
C ASP A 140 -22.53 -20.81 -23.53
N PRO A 141 -22.71 -22.13 -23.46
CA PRO A 141 -23.16 -22.80 -22.24
C PRO A 141 -22.12 -22.71 -21.10
N LEU A 142 -20.88 -22.31 -21.41
CA LEU A 142 -19.81 -22.16 -20.44
C LEU A 142 -19.79 -20.79 -19.77
N ASN A 143 -20.61 -19.81 -20.19
CA ASN A 143 -20.70 -18.54 -19.48
C ASN A 143 -21.75 -18.62 -18.33
N PRO A 144 -21.32 -18.71 -17.06
CA PRO A 144 -22.23 -18.92 -15.94
C PRO A 144 -23.13 -17.71 -15.66
N PHE A 145 -22.73 -16.51 -16.10
CA PHE A 145 -23.54 -15.30 -15.93
C PHE A 145 -24.74 -15.28 -16.89
N LEU A 146 -24.65 -15.91 -18.07
CA LEU A 146 -25.80 -16.12 -18.95
C LEU A 146 -26.80 -17.08 -18.29
N ALA A 147 -26.32 -18.19 -17.72
CA ALA A 147 -27.16 -19.13 -17.00
C ALA A 147 -27.84 -18.48 -15.77
N LEU A 148 -27.13 -17.61 -15.03
CA LEU A 148 -27.74 -16.85 -13.94
C LEU A 148 -28.83 -15.89 -14.45
N ARG A 149 -28.60 -15.20 -15.58
CA ARG A 149 -29.61 -14.34 -16.19
C ARG A 149 -30.85 -15.14 -16.65
N GLN A 150 -30.67 -16.36 -17.17
CA GLN A 150 -31.79 -17.26 -17.46
C GLN A 150 -32.57 -17.60 -16.19
N ALA A 151 -31.89 -17.90 -15.08
CA ALA A 151 -32.54 -18.16 -13.80
C ALA A 151 -33.37 -16.96 -13.30
N GLN A 152 -32.86 -15.74 -13.50
CA GLN A 152 -33.59 -14.52 -13.15
C GLN A 152 -34.78 -14.23 -14.08
N ALA A 153 -34.68 -14.61 -15.36
CA ALA A 153 -35.77 -14.49 -16.32
C ALA A 153 -36.89 -15.52 -16.07
N ALA A 154 -36.53 -16.71 -15.60
CA ALA A 154 -37.46 -17.79 -15.24
C ALA A 154 -38.18 -17.59 -13.89
N ARG A 155 -38.29 -16.35 -13.39
CA ARG A 155 -38.98 -16.04 -12.13
C ARG A 155 -40.45 -16.49 -12.20
N GLY A 156 -40.78 -17.53 -11.45
CA GLY A 156 -42.10 -18.18 -11.44
C GLY A 156 -42.05 -19.68 -11.80
N ASP A 157 -40.96 -20.14 -12.41
CA ASP A 157 -40.64 -21.56 -12.61
C ASP A 157 -39.40 -21.93 -11.80
N ASP A 158 -39.63 -22.42 -10.58
CA ASP A 158 -38.57 -22.78 -9.64
C ASP A 158 -37.65 -23.87 -10.20
N TYR A 159 -38.19 -24.80 -11.00
CA TYR A 159 -37.40 -25.87 -11.60
C TYR A 159 -36.44 -25.33 -12.67
N ALA A 160 -36.95 -24.48 -13.58
CA ALA A 160 -36.12 -23.84 -14.59
C ALA A 160 -35.04 -22.94 -13.98
N ALA A 161 -35.40 -22.17 -12.94
CA ALA A 161 -34.47 -21.32 -12.22
C ALA A 161 -33.36 -22.13 -11.54
N LEU A 162 -33.70 -23.19 -10.80
CA LEU A 162 -32.72 -24.06 -10.12
C LEU A 162 -31.85 -24.83 -11.11
N SER A 163 -32.41 -25.29 -12.23
CA SER A 163 -31.66 -25.94 -13.30
C SER A 163 -30.61 -25.00 -13.90
N ALA A 164 -30.99 -23.74 -14.14
CA ALA A 164 -30.07 -22.72 -14.64
C ALA A 164 -28.98 -22.35 -13.63
N VAL A 165 -29.31 -22.23 -12.33
CA VAL A 165 -28.31 -22.04 -11.26
C VAL A 165 -27.35 -23.22 -11.17
N ARG A 166 -27.85 -24.47 -11.28
CA ARG A 166 -26.99 -25.66 -11.28
C ARG A 166 -26.04 -25.66 -12.47
N ARG A 167 -26.48 -25.24 -13.66
CA ARG A 167 -25.61 -25.06 -14.83
C ARG A 167 -24.55 -23.98 -14.58
N ALA A 168 -24.93 -22.83 -14.04
CA ALA A 168 -23.99 -21.75 -13.71
C ALA A 168 -22.88 -22.21 -12.75
N LEU A 169 -23.21 -23.11 -11.83
CA LEU A 169 -22.25 -23.69 -10.90
C LEU A 169 -21.44 -24.83 -11.55
N ASN A 170 -21.91 -25.52 -12.58
CA ASN A 170 -21.20 -26.70 -13.10
C ASN A 170 -20.08 -26.38 -14.12
N VAL A 171 -19.50 -25.17 -14.06
CA VAL A 171 -18.48 -24.70 -14.99
C VAL A 171 -17.22 -24.30 -14.24
N SER A 172 -16.04 -24.55 -14.83
CA SER A 172 -14.78 -24.01 -14.33
C SER A 172 -14.66 -22.54 -14.68
N MET A 173 -14.20 -21.72 -13.74
CA MET A 173 -14.01 -20.28 -13.94
C MET A 173 -12.97 -19.76 -12.95
N PRO A 174 -12.32 -18.62 -13.27
CA PRO A 174 -11.32 -18.05 -12.39
C PRO A 174 -11.97 -17.44 -11.13
N PHE A 175 -11.24 -17.44 -10.02
CA PHE A 175 -11.73 -16.99 -8.72
C PHE A 175 -12.37 -15.59 -8.73
N PRO A 176 -11.88 -14.56 -9.46
CA PRO A 176 -12.52 -13.26 -9.47
C PRO A 176 -13.94 -13.33 -10.04
N ALA A 177 -14.14 -14.20 -11.03
CA ALA A 177 -15.42 -14.43 -11.64
C ALA A 177 -16.34 -15.24 -10.71
N TRP A 178 -15.81 -16.22 -9.95
CA TRP A 178 -16.58 -16.90 -8.90
C TRP A 178 -17.10 -15.94 -7.84
N VAL A 179 -16.28 -14.98 -7.38
CA VAL A 179 -16.70 -13.96 -6.40
C VAL A 179 -17.80 -13.08 -6.97
N GLN A 180 -17.67 -12.62 -8.21
CA GLN A 180 -18.71 -11.84 -8.88
C GLN A 180 -20.00 -12.64 -9.05
N LEU A 181 -19.91 -13.92 -9.43
CA LEU A 181 -21.05 -14.81 -9.56
C LEU A 181 -21.74 -15.00 -8.20
N ALA A 182 -20.98 -15.20 -7.13
CA ALA A 182 -21.51 -15.33 -5.77
C ALA A 182 -22.31 -14.10 -5.34
N ALA A 183 -21.78 -12.89 -5.57
CA ALA A 183 -22.49 -11.64 -5.24
C ALA A 183 -23.81 -11.51 -6.01
N ARG A 184 -23.81 -11.89 -7.29
CA ARG A 184 -25.01 -11.85 -8.13
C ARG A 184 -26.01 -12.95 -7.76
N LEU A 185 -25.57 -14.16 -7.40
CA LEU A 185 -26.43 -15.24 -6.90
C LEU A 185 -27.12 -14.85 -5.59
N ASP A 186 -26.36 -14.29 -4.64
CA ASP A 186 -26.89 -13.84 -3.34
C ASP A 186 -27.88 -12.67 -3.51
N GLY A 187 -27.56 -11.72 -4.41
CA GLY A 187 -28.48 -10.65 -4.83
C GLY A 187 -29.72 -11.14 -5.59
N ALA A 188 -29.63 -12.28 -6.28
CA ALA A 188 -30.74 -12.90 -7.01
C ALA A 188 -31.63 -13.79 -6.13
N GLY A 189 -31.28 -14.00 -4.85
CA GLY A 189 -32.06 -14.84 -3.93
C GLY A 189 -31.59 -16.29 -3.83
N PHE A 190 -30.37 -16.61 -4.26
CA PHE A 190 -29.79 -17.96 -4.19
C PHE A 190 -28.59 -18.01 -3.22
N PRO A 191 -28.79 -17.83 -1.90
CA PRO A 191 -27.68 -17.71 -0.95
C PRO A 191 -26.83 -18.98 -0.82
N SER A 192 -27.43 -20.17 -0.84
CA SER A 192 -26.67 -21.44 -0.76
C SER A 192 -25.80 -21.66 -2.00
N ALA A 193 -26.26 -21.23 -3.18
CA ALA A 193 -25.47 -21.27 -4.41
C ALA A 193 -24.31 -20.26 -4.34
N ALA A 194 -24.54 -19.09 -3.75
CA ALA A 194 -23.49 -18.11 -3.51
C ALA A 194 -22.41 -18.63 -2.56
N ASP A 195 -22.79 -19.33 -1.48
CA ASP A 195 -21.86 -19.91 -0.52
C ASP A 195 -20.95 -20.97 -1.19
N LEU A 196 -21.54 -21.83 -2.05
CA LEU A 196 -20.77 -22.78 -2.84
C LEU A 196 -19.84 -22.08 -3.85
N ALA A 197 -20.29 -20.99 -4.47
CA ALA A 197 -19.47 -20.19 -5.38
C ALA A 197 -18.27 -19.54 -4.65
N LEU A 198 -18.46 -19.02 -3.43
CA LEU A 198 -17.36 -18.48 -2.61
C LEU A 198 -16.36 -19.57 -2.21
N ASP A 199 -16.83 -20.76 -1.87
CA ASP A 199 -15.95 -21.88 -1.56
C ASP A 199 -15.10 -22.31 -2.77
N ARG A 200 -15.70 -22.35 -3.96
CA ARG A 200 -14.95 -22.61 -5.20
C ARG A 200 -13.99 -21.48 -5.57
N ALA A 201 -14.38 -20.22 -5.31
CA ALA A 201 -13.49 -19.08 -5.47
C ALA A 201 -12.24 -19.26 -4.62
N ARG A 202 -12.41 -19.64 -3.35
CA ARG A 202 -11.30 -19.86 -2.40
C ARG A 202 -10.36 -20.96 -2.87
N ARG A 203 -10.91 -22.10 -3.32
CA ARG A 203 -10.14 -23.23 -3.82
C ARG A 203 -9.37 -22.90 -5.10
N ASP A 204 -10.01 -22.23 -6.06
CA ASP A 204 -9.34 -21.78 -7.29
C ASP A 204 -8.27 -20.72 -7.01
N ALA A 205 -8.54 -19.77 -6.09
CA ALA A 205 -7.54 -18.78 -5.66
C ALA A 205 -6.32 -19.46 -5.02
N ALA A 206 -6.53 -20.46 -4.16
CA ALA A 206 -5.46 -21.22 -3.54
C ALA A 206 -4.61 -21.97 -4.59
N ALA A 207 -5.24 -22.62 -5.56
CA ALA A 207 -4.55 -23.31 -6.67
C ALA A 207 -3.70 -22.37 -7.53
N ARG A 208 -4.11 -21.09 -7.64
CA ARG A 208 -3.37 -20.04 -8.36
C ARG A 208 -2.28 -19.38 -7.53
N GLY A 209 -2.06 -19.81 -6.30
CA GLY A 209 -1.00 -19.31 -5.43
C GLY A 209 -1.39 -18.09 -4.60
N LEU A 210 -2.67 -17.71 -4.50
CA LEU A 210 -3.08 -16.67 -3.56
C LEU A 210 -2.94 -17.14 -2.13
N ASP A 211 -2.50 -16.24 -1.25
CA ASP A 211 -2.18 -16.59 0.12
C ASP A 211 -2.64 -15.54 1.13
N PRO A 212 -3.26 -15.95 2.27
CA PRO A 212 -3.73 -15.01 3.29
C PRO A 212 -2.62 -14.19 3.95
N ASP A 213 -1.36 -14.63 3.86
CA ASP A 213 -0.22 -13.88 4.38
C ASP A 213 0.22 -12.72 3.46
N VAL A 214 -0.25 -12.68 2.21
CA VAL A 214 0.02 -11.59 1.27
C VAL A 214 -1.11 -10.54 1.35
N PRO A 215 -0.80 -9.27 1.63
CA PRO A 215 -1.82 -8.24 1.73
C PRO A 215 -2.46 -7.94 0.37
N ILE A 216 -3.63 -7.31 0.37
CA ILE A 216 -4.35 -6.92 -0.84
C ILE A 216 -4.67 -5.42 -0.86
N SER A 217 -4.31 -4.74 -1.95
CA SER A 217 -4.67 -3.33 -2.17
C SER A 217 -6.17 -3.19 -2.45
N ARG A 218 -6.73 -2.00 -2.22
CA ARG A 218 -8.13 -1.74 -2.55
C ARG A 218 -8.43 -1.94 -4.04
N ALA A 219 -7.49 -1.56 -4.91
CA ALA A 219 -7.63 -1.75 -6.35
C ALA A 219 -7.68 -3.24 -6.72
N ALA A 220 -6.76 -4.06 -6.17
CA ALA A 220 -6.76 -5.50 -6.40
C ALA A 220 -8.01 -6.19 -5.86
N LEU A 221 -8.44 -5.85 -4.64
CA LEU A 221 -9.69 -6.39 -4.09
C LEU A 221 -10.90 -6.01 -4.95
N GLY A 222 -10.90 -4.80 -5.51
CA GLY A 222 -11.90 -4.33 -6.46
C GLY A 222 -11.93 -5.17 -7.74
N ALA A 223 -10.77 -5.43 -8.34
CA ALA A 223 -10.63 -6.28 -9.51
C ALA A 223 -11.02 -7.75 -9.22
N TYR A 224 -10.83 -8.23 -7.99
CA TYR A 224 -11.20 -9.58 -7.55
C TYR A 224 -12.67 -9.72 -7.12
N GLY A 225 -13.57 -8.95 -7.75
CA GLY A 225 -15.01 -9.03 -7.51
C GLY A 225 -15.53 -8.19 -6.34
N ASN A 226 -14.67 -7.40 -5.69
CA ASN A 226 -15.00 -6.46 -4.63
C ASN A 226 -15.87 -7.03 -3.48
N PRO A 227 -15.44 -8.13 -2.83
CA PRO A 227 -16.21 -8.73 -1.73
C PRO A 227 -16.45 -7.77 -0.55
N SER A 228 -15.50 -6.87 -0.25
CA SER A 228 -15.68 -5.87 0.82
C SER A 228 -16.74 -4.82 0.50
N GLY A 229 -16.85 -4.41 -0.76
CA GLY A 229 -17.95 -3.56 -1.22
C GLY A 229 -19.30 -4.24 -1.05
N TYR A 230 -19.41 -5.52 -1.39
CA TYR A 230 -20.64 -6.29 -1.23
C TYR A 230 -21.04 -6.47 0.24
N VAL A 231 -20.07 -6.72 1.13
CA VAL A 231 -20.30 -6.69 2.59
C VAL A 231 -20.89 -5.34 3.02
N GLY A 232 -20.33 -4.22 2.52
CA GLY A 232 -20.85 -2.89 2.78
C GLY A 232 -22.35 -2.76 2.47
N THR A 233 -22.75 -3.22 1.28
CA THR A 233 -24.16 -3.27 0.84
C THR A 233 -25.03 -4.12 1.77
N LEU A 234 -24.56 -5.32 2.17
CA LEU A 234 -25.31 -6.20 3.07
C LEU A 234 -25.50 -5.60 4.47
N LEU A 235 -24.49 -4.90 4.98
CA LEU A 235 -24.58 -4.20 6.28
C LEU A 235 -25.56 -3.03 6.22
N GLU A 236 -25.60 -2.28 5.11
CA GLU A 236 -26.57 -1.20 4.89
C GLU A 236 -28.01 -1.73 4.78
N GLN A 237 -28.17 -2.91 4.19
CA GLN A 237 -29.46 -3.62 4.12
C GLN A 237 -29.84 -4.36 5.42
N ASN A 238 -29.04 -4.24 6.49
CA ASN A 238 -29.21 -4.95 7.76
C ASN A 238 -29.27 -6.50 7.61
N ARG A 239 -28.61 -7.05 6.59
CA ARG A 239 -28.55 -8.51 6.33
C ARG A 239 -27.33 -9.14 7.01
N LEU A 240 -27.25 -9.06 8.33
CA LEU A 240 -26.03 -9.46 9.06
C LEU A 240 -25.65 -10.93 8.91
N ALA A 241 -26.62 -11.85 8.92
CA ALA A 241 -26.33 -13.27 8.74
C ALA A 241 -25.65 -13.55 7.39
N ARG A 242 -25.99 -12.80 6.34
CA ARG A 242 -25.32 -12.90 5.04
C ARG A 242 -23.99 -12.18 5.04
N ALA A 243 -23.90 -11.01 5.66
CA ALA A 243 -22.63 -10.31 5.81
C ALA A 243 -21.59 -11.19 6.53
N ALA A 244 -22.00 -11.99 7.51
CA ALA A 244 -21.13 -12.94 8.22
C ALA A 244 -20.43 -13.93 7.28
N THR A 245 -21.12 -14.51 6.31
CA THR A 245 -20.50 -15.46 5.36
C THR A 245 -19.42 -14.80 4.52
N TRP A 246 -19.68 -13.59 4.02
CA TRP A 246 -18.72 -12.81 3.24
C TRP A 246 -17.55 -12.30 4.10
N MET A 247 -17.81 -11.97 5.36
CA MET A 247 -16.78 -11.62 6.33
C MET A 247 -15.85 -12.82 6.60
N THR A 248 -16.39 -14.04 6.73
CA THR A 248 -15.59 -15.26 6.84
C THR A 248 -14.76 -15.52 5.58
N TYR A 249 -15.35 -15.37 4.39
CA TYR A 249 -14.61 -15.46 3.13
C TYR A 249 -13.42 -14.47 3.08
N LEU A 250 -13.65 -13.21 3.45
CA LEU A 250 -12.59 -12.19 3.56
C LEU A 250 -11.54 -12.59 4.59
N ARG A 251 -11.93 -13.02 5.79
CA ARG A 251 -11.00 -13.44 6.85
C ARG A 251 -10.09 -14.58 6.41
N ASP A 252 -10.62 -15.52 5.65
CA ASP A 252 -9.89 -16.74 5.30
C ASP A 252 -8.95 -16.53 4.11
N LEU A 253 -9.38 -15.82 3.06
CA LEU A 253 -8.60 -15.64 1.83
C LEU A 253 -7.85 -14.29 1.80
N HIS A 254 -8.44 -13.25 2.35
CA HIS A 254 -7.96 -11.87 2.28
C HIS A 254 -7.99 -11.18 3.66
N PRO A 255 -7.38 -11.76 4.72
CA PRO A 255 -7.48 -11.18 6.06
C PRO A 255 -6.90 -9.77 6.14
N ARG A 256 -5.87 -9.49 5.33
CA ARG A 256 -5.14 -8.21 5.28
C ARG A 256 -5.42 -7.49 3.97
N PHE A 257 -6.37 -6.56 3.98
CA PHE A 257 -6.62 -5.69 2.82
C PHE A 257 -6.78 -4.23 3.23
N GLN A 258 -6.57 -3.32 2.28
CA GLN A 258 -6.67 -1.88 2.53
C GLN A 258 -8.10 -1.46 2.89
N GLY A 259 -8.30 -0.96 4.11
CA GLY A 259 -9.62 -0.64 4.67
C GLY A 259 -10.26 -1.79 5.47
N GLY A 260 -9.58 -2.93 5.59
CA GLY A 260 -10.08 -4.08 6.35
C GLY A 260 -10.27 -3.79 7.83
N ALA A 261 -9.33 -3.09 8.48
CA ALA A 261 -9.46 -2.74 9.90
C ALA A 261 -10.70 -1.88 10.19
N ALA A 262 -11.02 -0.94 9.28
CA ALA A 262 -12.22 -0.12 9.39
C ALA A 262 -13.49 -0.96 9.19
N LEU A 263 -13.49 -1.89 8.23
CA LEU A 263 -14.62 -2.80 8.01
C LEU A 263 -14.85 -3.71 9.22
N TYR A 264 -13.79 -4.35 9.75
CA TYR A 264 -13.87 -5.24 10.91
C TYR A 264 -14.35 -4.49 12.16
N THR A 265 -13.85 -3.27 12.38
CA THR A 265 -14.30 -2.43 13.50
C THR A 265 -15.77 -2.02 13.34
N ARG A 266 -16.20 -1.65 12.13
CA ARG A 266 -17.61 -1.35 11.83
C ARG A 266 -18.48 -2.58 12.09
N TYR A 267 -18.05 -3.76 11.64
CA TYR A 267 -18.79 -5.01 11.81
C TYR A 267 -18.92 -5.39 13.29
N ALA A 268 -17.82 -5.32 14.07
CA ALA A 268 -17.85 -5.58 15.51
C ALA A 268 -18.80 -4.64 16.25
N ARG A 269 -18.79 -3.33 15.93
CA ARG A 269 -19.73 -2.37 16.51
C ARG A 269 -21.19 -2.73 16.23
N ILE A 270 -21.50 -3.14 14.99
CA ILE A 270 -22.86 -3.56 14.63
C ILE A 270 -23.26 -4.84 15.39
N LEU A 271 -22.32 -5.76 15.63
CA LEU A 271 -22.57 -6.94 16.47
C LEU A 271 -22.89 -6.57 17.92
N ASP A 272 -22.17 -5.59 18.49
CA ASP A 272 -22.47 -5.06 19.84
C ASP A 272 -23.89 -4.46 19.91
N GLU A 273 -24.26 -3.65 18.91
CA GLU A 273 -25.58 -3.03 18.80
C GLU A 273 -26.71 -4.09 18.75
N GLN A 274 -26.40 -5.32 18.35
CA GLN A 274 -27.33 -6.47 18.34
C GLN A 274 -27.18 -7.42 19.54
N GLY A 275 -26.39 -7.05 20.56
CA GLY A 275 -26.18 -7.87 21.76
C GLY A 275 -25.29 -9.11 21.54
N ARG A 276 -24.54 -9.18 20.44
CA ARG A 276 -23.62 -10.29 20.09
C ARG A 276 -22.18 -9.97 20.50
N GLU A 277 -22.00 -9.59 21.77
CA GLU A 277 -20.72 -9.08 22.30
C GLU A 277 -19.56 -10.08 22.18
N GLY A 278 -19.83 -11.38 22.32
CA GLY A 278 -18.81 -12.42 22.19
C GLY A 278 -18.18 -12.47 20.80
N GLU A 279 -19.01 -12.47 19.75
CA GLU A 279 -18.54 -12.43 18.37
C GLU A 279 -17.85 -11.10 18.04
N ALA A 280 -18.37 -9.99 18.56
CA ALA A 280 -17.73 -8.69 18.39
C ALA A 280 -16.29 -8.72 18.95
N GLU A 281 -16.10 -9.32 20.13
CA GLU A 281 -14.78 -9.45 20.74
C GLU A 281 -13.84 -10.38 19.96
N GLU A 282 -14.35 -11.48 19.39
CA GLU A 282 -13.56 -12.33 18.48
C GLU A 282 -13.03 -11.55 17.27
N TRP A 283 -13.87 -10.71 16.65
CA TRP A 283 -13.45 -9.85 15.54
C TRP A 283 -12.45 -8.78 15.96
N ARG A 284 -12.56 -8.23 17.18
CA ARG A 284 -11.55 -7.32 17.73
C ARG A 284 -10.23 -8.02 18.01
N GLN A 285 -10.25 -9.24 18.57
CA GLN A 285 -9.05 -10.05 18.79
C GLN A 285 -8.37 -10.42 17.47
N PHE A 286 -9.14 -10.84 16.47
CA PHE A 286 -8.65 -11.07 15.12
C PHE A 286 -8.03 -9.81 14.52
N THR A 287 -8.69 -8.67 14.60
CA THR A 287 -8.14 -7.39 14.08
C THR A 287 -6.83 -7.02 14.80
N ARG A 288 -6.75 -7.24 16.12
CA ARG A 288 -5.51 -7.03 16.90
C ARG A 288 -4.39 -7.97 16.47
N SER A 289 -4.68 -9.25 16.23
CA SER A 289 -3.67 -10.23 15.79
C SER A 289 -3.12 -9.94 14.38
N LEU A 290 -3.92 -9.32 13.50
CA LEU A 290 -3.42 -8.84 12.21
C LEU A 290 -2.41 -7.69 12.34
N SER A 291 -2.47 -6.94 13.43
CA SER A 291 -1.62 -5.78 13.73
C SER A 291 -0.46 -6.07 14.69
N SER A 292 -0.36 -7.29 15.23
CA SER A 292 0.69 -7.62 16.21
C SER A 292 2.07 -7.63 15.55
N GLY A 293 2.98 -6.80 16.04
CA GLY A 293 4.35 -6.69 15.54
C GLY A 293 4.99 -5.32 15.78
N THR A 294 6.11 -5.06 15.10
CA THR A 294 6.84 -3.78 15.17
C THR A 294 6.12 -2.67 14.39
N LEU A 295 6.59 -1.41 14.50
CA LEU A 295 6.15 -0.26 13.67
C LEU A 295 6.12 -0.55 12.14
N TYR A 296 6.89 -1.55 11.66
CA TYR A 296 6.95 -1.96 10.26
C TYR A 296 5.91 -3.03 9.87
N ASN A 297 5.26 -3.68 10.84
CA ASN A 297 4.18 -4.67 10.62
C ASN A 297 2.79 -4.05 10.69
N LEU A 298 2.71 -2.72 10.71
CA LEU A 298 1.44 -1.99 10.77
C LEU A 298 0.74 -1.91 9.41
N GLY A 299 1.32 -2.50 8.36
CA GLY A 299 0.81 -2.48 6.98
C GLY A 299 0.75 -1.08 6.37
N PRO A 300 0.07 -0.95 5.22
CA PRO A 300 -0.14 0.34 4.55
C PRO A 300 -0.78 1.38 5.48
N GLU A 301 -1.74 0.97 6.30
CA GLU A 301 -2.46 1.85 7.24
C GLU A 301 -1.55 2.36 8.37
N GLY A 302 -0.58 1.54 8.79
CA GLY A 302 0.46 1.91 9.72
C GLY A 302 1.38 3.00 9.22
N LEU A 303 1.89 2.83 8.01
CA LEU A 303 2.73 3.82 7.35
C LEU A 303 1.98 5.15 7.15
N ASP A 304 0.65 5.10 6.95
CA ASP A 304 -0.21 6.28 6.91
C ASP A 304 -0.32 6.98 8.28
N ARG A 305 -0.33 6.24 9.41
CA ARG A 305 -0.24 6.84 10.75
C ARG A 305 1.13 7.46 11.02
N VAL A 306 2.21 6.78 10.64
CA VAL A 306 3.59 7.32 10.75
C VAL A 306 3.71 8.61 9.93
N ARG A 307 3.13 8.62 8.72
CA ARG A 307 3.06 9.83 7.88
C ARG A 307 2.23 10.94 8.53
N GLY A 308 1.11 10.61 9.16
CA GLY A 308 0.31 11.57 9.93
C GLY A 308 1.11 12.20 11.08
N ALA A 309 1.76 11.36 11.89
CA ALA A 309 2.60 11.79 13.00
C ALA A 309 3.80 12.63 12.54
N GLY A 310 4.45 12.22 11.44
CA GLY A 310 5.55 12.98 10.84
C GLY A 310 5.11 14.35 10.33
N ARG A 311 3.89 14.49 9.76
CA ARG A 311 3.37 15.79 9.30
C ARG A 311 3.06 16.70 10.48
N LEU A 312 2.49 16.16 11.55
CA LEU A 312 2.27 16.88 12.80
C LEU A 312 3.60 17.36 13.39
N ALA A 313 4.60 16.48 13.48
CA ALA A 313 5.93 16.80 13.98
C ALA A 313 6.64 17.85 13.11
N ALA A 314 6.55 17.73 11.77
CA ALA A 314 7.11 18.71 10.85
C ALA A 314 6.44 20.08 11.01
N LEU A 315 5.11 20.13 11.19
CA LEU A 315 4.38 21.37 11.46
C LEU A 315 4.82 21.99 12.80
N ALA A 316 4.90 21.18 13.86
CA ALA A 316 5.35 21.64 15.18
C ALA A 316 6.79 22.21 15.13
N LEU A 317 7.71 21.51 14.45
CA LEU A 317 9.09 21.95 14.27
C LEU A 317 9.18 23.21 13.40
N LEU A 318 8.40 23.30 12.33
CA LEU A 318 8.34 24.48 11.48
C LEU A 318 7.83 25.71 12.25
N LEU A 319 6.75 25.56 13.02
CA LEU A 319 6.21 26.63 13.86
C LEU A 319 7.24 27.07 14.92
N THR A 320 7.88 26.11 15.59
CA THR A 320 8.92 26.36 16.60
C THR A 320 10.11 27.10 16.00
N LEU A 321 10.64 26.60 14.88
CA LEU A 321 11.80 27.19 14.21
C LEU A 321 11.48 28.60 13.69
N THR A 322 10.29 28.79 13.10
CA THR A 322 9.84 30.10 12.61
C THR A 322 9.68 31.08 13.77
N ALA A 323 9.05 30.67 14.87
CA ALA A 323 8.90 31.48 16.08
C ALA A 323 10.26 31.90 16.66
N ALA A 324 11.21 30.96 16.75
CA ALA A 324 12.55 31.24 17.23
C ALA A 324 13.30 32.22 16.32
N LEU A 325 13.28 31.99 15.00
CA LEU A 325 13.92 32.88 14.02
C LEU A 325 13.31 34.28 14.01
N LEU A 326 11.98 34.41 14.05
CA LEU A 326 11.29 35.70 14.13
C LEU A 326 11.64 36.45 15.41
N THR A 327 11.67 35.76 16.56
CA THR A 327 12.05 36.34 17.85
C THR A 327 13.48 36.87 17.80
N LEU A 328 14.42 36.07 17.31
CA LEU A 328 15.84 36.44 17.25
C LEU A 328 16.08 37.54 16.22
N ALA A 329 15.34 37.55 15.11
CA ALA A 329 15.35 38.63 14.14
C ALA A 329 14.84 39.95 14.74
N ALA A 330 13.73 39.90 15.49
CA ALA A 330 13.19 41.07 16.19
C ALA A 330 14.17 41.58 17.27
N ARG A 331 14.85 40.67 17.97
CA ARG A 331 15.88 41.02 18.97
C ARG A 331 17.08 41.75 18.37
N ALA A 332 17.55 41.27 17.22
CA ALA A 332 18.69 41.86 16.52
C ALA A 332 18.32 43.10 15.69
N TRP A 333 17.03 43.42 15.54
CA TRP A 333 16.54 44.39 14.56
C TRP A 333 17.14 45.79 14.73
N SER A 334 17.08 46.36 15.93
CA SER A 334 17.58 47.70 16.23
C SER A 334 19.10 47.77 16.10
N ALA A 335 19.82 46.85 16.74
CA ALA A 335 21.28 46.82 16.69
C ALA A 335 21.83 46.60 15.28
N GLN A 336 21.22 45.70 14.51
CA GLN A 336 21.60 45.47 13.11
C GLN A 336 21.41 46.72 12.25
N TRP A 337 20.36 47.52 12.50
CA TRP A 337 20.13 48.75 11.76
C TRP A 337 21.26 49.75 11.99
N GLU A 338 21.66 49.96 13.24
CA GLU A 338 22.76 50.86 13.60
C GLU A 338 24.08 50.41 12.99
N ASP A 339 24.43 49.12 13.13
CA ASP A 339 25.68 48.55 12.62
C ASP A 339 25.79 48.55 11.09
N THR A 340 24.66 48.50 10.38
CA THR A 340 24.64 48.49 8.90
C THR A 340 24.47 49.87 8.29
N ARG A 341 24.15 50.90 9.10
CA ARG A 341 23.95 52.27 8.61
C ARG A 341 25.20 52.80 7.90
N ALA A 342 26.38 52.56 8.46
CA ALA A 342 27.67 52.93 7.86
C ALA A 342 27.98 52.17 6.55
N LEU A 343 27.33 51.02 6.30
CA LEU A 343 27.54 50.17 5.11
C LEU A 343 26.52 50.46 3.99
N GLY A 344 25.72 51.52 4.11
CA GLY A 344 24.64 51.86 3.18
C GLY A 344 23.26 51.33 3.59
N GLY A 345 23.09 50.90 4.84
CA GLY A 345 21.84 50.36 5.37
C GLY A 345 21.58 48.91 4.93
N ARG A 346 20.48 48.32 5.42
CA ARG A 346 20.24 46.86 5.38
C ARG A 346 20.25 46.20 4.01
N TYR A 347 19.79 46.92 2.99
CA TYR A 347 19.62 46.39 1.64
C TYR A 347 20.85 46.70 0.78
N ARG A 348 21.28 47.96 0.70
CA ARG A 348 22.44 48.35 -0.13
C ARG A 348 23.77 47.79 0.40
N SER A 349 23.86 47.45 1.70
CA SER A 349 25.04 46.81 2.28
C SER A 349 25.35 45.44 1.65
N TRP A 350 24.36 44.71 1.15
CA TRP A 350 24.59 43.43 0.47
C TRP A 350 25.34 43.59 -0.85
N VAL A 351 25.11 44.70 -1.56
CA VAL A 351 25.76 44.99 -2.84
C VAL A 351 27.12 45.66 -2.63
N ARG A 352 27.21 46.61 -1.69
CA ARG A 352 28.45 47.40 -1.49
C ARG A 352 29.49 46.71 -0.62
N HIS A 353 29.06 45.96 0.40
CA HIS A 353 29.94 45.34 1.38
C HIS A 353 29.45 43.92 1.77
N PRO A 354 29.42 42.97 0.82
CA PRO A 354 28.79 41.66 1.01
C PRO A 354 29.37 40.88 2.21
N LEU A 355 30.70 40.84 2.35
CA LEU A 355 31.37 40.13 3.44
C LEU A 355 31.10 40.75 4.81
N SER A 356 31.18 42.09 4.90
CA SER A 356 30.89 42.84 6.12
C SER A 356 29.42 42.74 6.52
N ARG A 357 28.52 42.59 5.55
CA ARG A 357 27.09 42.36 5.78
C ARG A 357 26.79 40.93 6.21
N ALA A 358 27.46 39.93 5.62
CA ALA A 358 27.31 38.52 5.98
C ALA A 358 27.62 38.26 7.47
N ARG A 359 28.58 38.97 8.06
CA ARG A 359 28.86 38.92 9.51
C ARG A 359 27.75 39.52 10.38
N ARG A 360 26.98 40.47 9.84
CA ARG A 360 25.94 41.25 10.56
C ARG A 360 24.52 40.77 10.25
N VAL A 361 24.34 39.53 9.81
CA VAL A 361 23.01 38.91 9.70
C VAL A 361 22.42 38.74 11.11
N PHE A 362 21.09 38.64 11.26
CA PHE A 362 20.47 38.63 12.59
C PHE A 362 20.96 37.47 13.48
N VAL A 363 21.26 36.31 12.88
CA VAL A 363 21.89 35.15 13.55
C VAL A 363 23.31 35.49 14.06
N GLY A 364 24.00 36.46 13.47
CA GLY A 364 25.30 36.95 13.91
C GLY A 364 25.30 37.55 15.33
N TYR A 365 24.14 38.00 15.83
CA TYR A 365 23.99 38.59 17.18
C TYR A 365 23.64 37.55 18.27
N THR A 366 23.29 36.33 17.86
CA THR A 366 22.89 35.24 18.76
C THR A 366 24.12 34.56 19.38
N SER A 367 23.95 33.93 20.54
CA SER A 367 24.99 33.13 21.20
C SER A 367 25.25 31.80 20.47
N PRO A 368 26.39 31.14 20.70
CA PRO A 368 26.65 29.81 20.15
C PRO A 368 25.60 28.77 20.58
N SER A 369 25.08 28.86 21.82
CA SER A 369 24.02 27.95 22.31
C SER A 369 22.70 28.13 21.57
N GLU A 370 22.30 29.37 21.28
CA GLU A 370 21.10 29.69 20.50
C GLU A 370 21.23 29.19 19.06
N ARG A 371 22.40 29.37 18.46
CA ARG A 371 22.68 28.86 17.11
C ARG A 371 22.64 27.34 17.08
N LEU A 372 23.22 26.68 18.09
CA LEU A 372 23.17 25.23 18.21
C LEU A 372 21.73 24.75 18.31
N MET A 373 20.89 25.40 19.13
CA MET A 373 19.47 25.09 19.23
C MET A 373 18.75 25.24 17.87
N LEU A 374 18.96 26.34 17.14
CA LEU A 374 18.37 26.53 15.81
C LEU A 374 18.83 25.46 14.82
N THR A 375 20.12 25.12 14.81
CA THR A 375 20.69 24.07 13.95
C THR A 375 20.10 22.71 14.29
N LEU A 376 19.92 22.38 15.58
CA LEU A 376 19.29 21.14 16.02
C LEU A 376 17.80 21.09 15.62
N LEU A 377 17.06 22.19 15.74
CA LEU A 377 15.68 22.29 15.27
C LEU A 377 15.57 22.13 13.74
N GLY A 378 16.49 22.75 12.99
CA GLY A 378 16.58 22.60 11.54
C GLY A 378 16.90 21.16 11.13
N ALA A 379 17.89 20.54 11.78
CA ALA A 379 18.26 19.14 11.54
C ALA A 379 17.12 18.18 11.91
N ALA A 380 16.40 18.44 13.02
CA ALA A 380 15.22 17.66 13.39
C ALA A 380 14.11 17.80 12.34
N LEU A 381 13.85 19.02 11.82
CA LEU A 381 12.87 19.24 10.74
C LEU A 381 13.27 18.50 9.47
N LEU A 382 14.54 18.59 9.06
CA LEU A 382 15.08 17.89 7.90
C LEU A 382 14.95 16.37 8.04
N GLY A 383 15.35 15.82 9.19
CA GLY A 383 15.18 14.39 9.50
C GLY A 383 13.72 13.96 9.50
N THR A 384 12.82 14.77 10.06
CA THR A 384 11.36 14.49 10.04
C THR A 384 10.81 14.48 8.62
N LEU A 385 11.21 15.44 7.77
CA LEU A 385 10.82 15.47 6.36
C LEU A 385 11.41 14.27 5.58
N GLY A 386 12.62 13.83 5.91
CA GLY A 386 13.22 12.61 5.35
C GLY A 386 12.46 11.34 5.76
N GLY A 387 12.05 11.23 7.02
CA GLY A 387 11.20 10.14 7.51
C GLY A 387 9.81 10.14 6.86
N LEU A 388 9.24 11.32 6.59
CA LEU A 388 8.00 11.46 5.84
C LEU A 388 8.13 10.98 4.39
N HIS A 389 9.24 11.31 3.73
CA HIS A 389 9.55 10.81 2.40
C HIS A 389 9.63 9.28 2.41
N TRP A 390 10.39 8.71 3.33
CA TRP A 390 10.48 7.26 3.51
C TRP A 390 9.10 6.62 3.71
N ALA A 391 8.26 7.15 4.59
CA ALA A 391 6.92 6.61 4.84
C ALA A 391 5.98 6.77 3.63
N ALA A 392 6.16 7.81 2.82
CA ALA A 392 5.45 7.98 1.56
C ALA A 392 5.85 6.91 0.53
N HIS A 393 7.15 6.75 0.30
CA HIS A 393 7.69 5.79 -0.64
C HIS A 393 7.39 4.34 -0.24
N ALA A 394 7.62 3.97 1.03
CA ALA A 394 7.29 2.66 1.58
C ALA A 394 5.79 2.36 1.45
N GLY A 395 4.93 3.34 1.78
CA GLY A 395 3.49 3.18 1.70
C GLY A 395 2.99 3.02 0.26
N ALA A 396 3.55 3.78 -0.69
CA ALA A 396 3.21 3.65 -2.10
C ALA A 396 3.61 2.28 -2.66
N ALA A 397 4.82 1.80 -2.32
CA ALA A 397 5.27 0.49 -2.76
C ALA A 397 4.42 -0.65 -2.16
N GLN A 398 4.09 -0.61 -0.86
CA GLN A 398 3.20 -1.62 -0.28
C GLN A 398 1.77 -1.60 -0.85
N GLN A 399 1.34 -0.49 -1.45
CA GLN A 399 0.06 -0.39 -2.16
C GLN A 399 0.16 -0.75 -3.64
N SER A 400 1.39 -0.93 -4.16
CA SER A 400 1.58 -1.44 -5.52
C SER A 400 0.97 -2.83 -5.61
N PRO A 401 0.17 -3.12 -6.65
CA PRO A 401 -0.41 -4.45 -6.78
C PRO A 401 0.63 -5.56 -6.98
N ALA A 402 1.89 -5.22 -7.27
CA ALA A 402 3.01 -6.18 -7.26
C ALA A 402 3.28 -6.77 -5.86
N LEU A 403 3.11 -5.96 -4.81
CA LEU A 403 3.34 -6.37 -3.42
C LEU A 403 2.05 -6.63 -2.65
N SER A 404 0.91 -6.30 -3.28
CA SER A 404 -0.41 -6.35 -2.66
C SER A 404 -1.47 -6.94 -3.59
N GLY A 405 -1.08 -7.91 -4.41
CA GLY A 405 -1.95 -8.64 -5.34
C GLY A 405 -2.51 -9.94 -4.77
N GLY A 406 -2.16 -10.30 -3.52
CA GLY A 406 -2.55 -11.56 -2.88
C GLY A 406 -1.64 -12.76 -3.20
N THR A 407 -0.67 -12.60 -4.10
CA THR A 407 0.39 -13.59 -4.37
C THR A 407 1.67 -12.87 -4.84
N TYR A 408 2.81 -13.56 -4.77
CA TYR A 408 4.06 -13.12 -5.36
C TYR A 408 4.39 -14.07 -6.52
N GLY A 409 4.39 -13.59 -7.76
CA GLY A 409 4.64 -14.42 -8.95
C GLY A 409 3.62 -14.19 -10.06
N GLY A 410 3.71 -14.99 -11.11
CA GLY A 410 3.07 -14.73 -12.40
C GLY A 410 3.88 -13.74 -13.25
N GLY A 411 3.80 -13.83 -14.57
CA GLY A 411 4.61 -12.99 -15.47
C GLY A 411 4.33 -11.50 -15.25
N TRP A 412 3.06 -11.13 -15.09
CA TRP A 412 2.69 -9.75 -14.74
C TRP A 412 3.26 -9.30 -13.39
N GLY A 413 3.09 -10.10 -12.33
CA GLY A 413 3.56 -9.76 -10.98
C GLY A 413 5.08 -9.57 -10.93
N ASN A 414 5.83 -10.42 -11.63
CA ASN A 414 7.29 -10.32 -11.73
C ASN A 414 7.76 -9.07 -12.47
N ALA A 415 7.10 -8.72 -13.58
CA ALA A 415 7.42 -7.49 -14.30
C ALA A 415 7.19 -6.26 -13.42
N GLN A 416 6.05 -6.21 -12.73
CA GLN A 416 5.76 -5.12 -11.80
C GLN A 416 6.73 -5.09 -10.59
N LEU A 417 7.18 -6.26 -10.12
CA LEU A 417 8.18 -6.34 -9.07
C LEU A 417 9.55 -5.82 -9.53
N ALA A 418 9.93 -6.07 -10.79
CA ALA A 418 11.14 -5.53 -11.39
C ALA A 418 11.09 -3.99 -11.53
N ASP A 419 9.92 -3.44 -11.86
CA ASP A 419 9.69 -2.00 -11.98
C ASP A 419 9.80 -1.26 -10.63
N LEU A 420 9.60 -1.95 -9.50
CA LEU A 420 9.72 -1.34 -8.16
C LEU A 420 11.15 -1.01 -7.73
N THR A 421 12.17 -1.32 -8.54
CA THR A 421 13.60 -1.06 -8.25
C THR A 421 14.01 -1.47 -6.84
N LEU A 422 13.88 -2.76 -6.53
CA LEU A 422 14.23 -3.29 -5.21
C LEU A 422 15.72 -3.03 -4.86
N ARG A 423 15.98 -2.72 -3.59
CA ARG A 423 17.36 -2.57 -3.09
C ARG A 423 18.03 -3.93 -3.01
N PRO A 424 19.23 -4.11 -3.61
CA PRO A 424 19.99 -5.34 -3.47
C PRO A 424 20.22 -5.68 -1.99
N GLY A 425 19.85 -6.89 -1.59
CA GLY A 425 19.97 -7.34 -0.21
C GLY A 425 19.20 -8.63 0.06
N PRO A 426 19.30 -9.18 1.28
CA PRO A 426 18.68 -10.45 1.63
C PRO A 426 17.15 -10.39 1.56
N ASP A 427 16.51 -9.29 1.94
CA ASP A 427 15.06 -9.15 1.88
C ASP A 427 14.53 -9.14 0.43
N ALA A 428 15.22 -8.44 -0.48
CA ALA A 428 14.87 -8.45 -1.89
C ALA A 428 15.12 -9.82 -2.53
N ALA A 429 16.21 -10.50 -2.14
CA ALA A 429 16.50 -11.86 -2.58
C ALA A 429 15.47 -12.87 -2.05
N LEU A 430 14.97 -12.72 -0.82
CA LEU A 430 13.87 -13.53 -0.27
C LEU A 430 12.59 -13.35 -1.09
N LEU A 431 12.21 -12.08 -1.35
CA LEU A 431 10.97 -11.75 -2.07
C LEU A 431 10.99 -12.26 -3.53
N THR A 432 12.07 -11.98 -4.26
CA THR A 432 12.25 -12.44 -5.65
C THR A 432 12.48 -13.95 -5.74
N GLY A 433 13.12 -14.56 -4.72
CA GLY A 433 13.27 -16.01 -4.61
C GLY A 433 11.93 -16.72 -4.42
N LEU A 434 11.03 -16.13 -3.62
CA LEU A 434 9.66 -16.61 -3.44
C LEU A 434 8.84 -16.52 -4.72
N ALA A 435 8.92 -15.39 -5.44
CA ALA A 435 8.26 -15.25 -6.73
C ALA A 435 8.75 -16.30 -7.74
N ALA A 436 10.08 -16.49 -7.84
CA ALA A 436 10.68 -17.52 -8.70
C ALA A 436 10.23 -18.94 -8.34
N GLN A 437 10.16 -19.27 -7.04
CA GLN A 437 9.70 -20.60 -6.60
C GLN A 437 8.23 -20.82 -6.92
N LEU A 438 7.38 -19.81 -6.72
CA LEU A 438 5.96 -19.88 -7.05
C LEU A 438 5.74 -20.10 -8.55
N ASP A 439 6.62 -19.59 -9.40
CA ASP A 439 6.60 -19.83 -10.86
C ASP A 439 7.31 -21.11 -11.32
N GLY A 440 7.69 -21.99 -10.38
CA GLY A 440 8.33 -23.28 -10.66
C GLY A 440 9.81 -23.19 -11.06
N GLN A 441 10.45 -22.02 -10.88
CA GLN A 441 11.85 -21.79 -11.22
C GLN A 441 12.77 -22.12 -10.03
N ASP A 442 12.70 -23.35 -9.53
CA ASP A 442 13.40 -23.79 -8.30
C ASP A 442 14.91 -23.57 -8.34
N GLY A 443 15.53 -23.71 -9.51
CA GLY A 443 16.96 -23.44 -9.70
C GLY A 443 17.33 -21.98 -9.41
N LEU A 444 16.53 -21.05 -9.93
CA LEU A 444 16.70 -19.61 -9.69
C LEU A 444 16.37 -19.28 -8.23
N ALA A 445 15.24 -19.80 -7.71
CA ALA A 445 14.79 -19.59 -6.34
C ALA A 445 15.86 -20.03 -5.32
N ARG A 446 16.48 -21.19 -5.52
CA ARG A 446 17.56 -21.68 -4.65
C ARG A 446 18.75 -20.71 -4.62
N SER A 447 19.17 -20.18 -5.77
CA SER A 447 20.27 -19.19 -5.84
C SER A 447 19.94 -17.88 -5.12
N LEU A 448 18.66 -17.45 -5.17
CA LEU A 448 18.16 -16.26 -4.52
C LEU A 448 18.08 -16.46 -3.01
N TYR A 449 17.53 -17.59 -2.54
CA TYR A 449 17.48 -17.91 -1.13
C TYR A 449 18.86 -18.08 -0.50
N THR A 450 19.84 -18.64 -1.23
CA THR A 450 21.23 -18.68 -0.74
C THR A 450 21.79 -17.27 -0.46
N ARG A 451 21.44 -16.28 -1.29
CA ARG A 451 21.81 -14.86 -1.05
C ARG A 451 21.03 -14.22 0.11
N ALA A 452 19.87 -14.77 0.48
CA ALA A 452 19.05 -14.30 1.58
C ALA A 452 19.45 -14.87 2.95
N LEU A 453 20.31 -15.90 2.98
CA LEU A 453 20.81 -16.47 4.24
C LEU A 453 21.57 -15.42 5.07
N PRO A 454 21.51 -15.47 6.42
CA PRO A 454 20.92 -16.51 7.27
C PRO A 454 19.42 -16.34 7.60
N ASP A 455 18.60 -15.72 6.75
CA ASP A 455 17.17 -15.56 7.01
C ASP A 455 16.42 -16.90 7.20
N ALA A 456 15.54 -16.95 8.21
CA ALA A 456 14.80 -18.17 8.58
C ALA A 456 13.75 -18.58 7.54
N CYS A 457 13.11 -17.62 6.86
CA CYS A 457 12.15 -17.91 5.79
C CYS A 457 12.84 -18.42 4.54
N ALA A 458 14.00 -17.85 4.20
CA ALA A 458 14.85 -18.40 3.14
C ALA A 458 15.26 -19.85 3.43
N ARG A 459 15.64 -20.18 4.67
CA ARG A 459 15.94 -21.56 5.09
C ARG A 459 14.74 -22.49 4.96
N ASN A 460 13.56 -22.07 5.41
CA ASN A 460 12.33 -22.84 5.25
C ASN A 460 12.06 -23.14 3.77
N ASN A 461 12.14 -22.12 2.90
CA ASN A 461 11.80 -22.29 1.49
C ASN A 461 12.84 -23.13 0.74
N LEU A 462 14.12 -23.08 1.13
CA LEU A 462 15.12 -24.04 0.69
C LEU A 462 14.78 -25.48 1.11
N GLY A 463 14.23 -25.66 2.32
CA GLY A 463 13.71 -26.94 2.79
C GLY A 463 12.58 -27.47 1.92
N VAL A 464 11.66 -26.58 1.51
CA VAL A 464 10.58 -26.92 0.56
C VAL A 464 11.14 -27.38 -0.78
N ILE A 465 12.16 -26.70 -1.32
CA ILE A 465 12.84 -27.12 -2.55
C ILE A 465 13.59 -28.45 -2.36
N ALA A 466 14.15 -28.73 -1.18
CA ALA A 466 14.78 -30.02 -0.89
C ALA A 466 13.75 -31.15 -0.85
N GLN A 467 12.62 -30.93 -0.18
CA GLN A 467 11.51 -31.88 -0.11
C GLN A 467 10.92 -32.18 -1.49
N ALA A 468 10.70 -31.16 -2.33
CA ALA A 468 10.22 -31.32 -3.70
C ALA A 468 11.16 -32.18 -4.58
N ARG A 469 12.46 -32.20 -4.25
CA ARG A 469 13.48 -33.06 -4.91
C ARG A 469 13.62 -34.45 -4.27
N GLY A 470 12.84 -34.76 -3.24
CA GLY A 470 12.90 -36.03 -2.51
C GLY A 470 13.99 -36.14 -1.44
N ASP A 471 14.70 -35.05 -1.12
CA ASP A 471 15.72 -35.02 -0.06
C ASP A 471 15.08 -34.64 1.30
N GLU A 472 14.30 -35.56 1.84
CA GLU A 472 13.60 -35.41 3.12
C GLU A 472 14.54 -35.12 4.30
N PRO A 473 15.72 -35.78 4.43
CA PRO A 473 16.67 -35.46 5.50
C PRO A 473 17.15 -34.01 5.45
N GLN A 474 17.57 -33.51 4.29
CA GLN A 474 17.99 -32.11 4.13
C GLN A 474 16.83 -31.14 4.43
N ALA A 475 15.61 -31.45 3.96
CA ALA A 475 14.45 -30.63 4.22
C ALA A 475 14.19 -30.46 5.73
N ARG A 476 14.19 -31.56 6.49
CA ARG A 476 13.97 -31.55 7.94
C ARG A 476 15.04 -30.77 8.69
N ASP A 477 16.31 -30.88 8.28
CA ASP A 477 17.40 -30.13 8.90
C ASP A 477 17.28 -28.62 8.62
N LEU A 478 16.89 -28.24 7.40
CA LEU A 478 16.61 -26.85 7.05
C LEU A 478 15.42 -26.28 7.83
N TYR A 479 14.33 -27.04 7.99
CA TYR A 479 13.18 -26.62 8.81
C TYR A 479 13.55 -26.44 10.29
N ARG A 480 14.34 -27.37 10.86
CA ARG A 480 14.85 -27.27 12.24
C ARG A 480 15.75 -26.05 12.42
N ALA A 481 16.64 -25.78 11.46
CA ALA A 481 17.52 -24.61 11.47
C ALA A 481 16.74 -23.29 11.31
N ALA A 482 15.64 -23.30 10.56
CA ALA A 482 14.74 -22.15 10.46
C ALA A 482 14.08 -21.87 11.82
N LEU A 483 13.54 -22.89 12.50
CA LEU A 483 12.94 -22.75 13.84
C LEU A 483 13.96 -22.37 14.92
N SER A 484 15.19 -22.88 14.86
CA SER A 484 16.22 -22.46 15.83
C SER A 484 16.59 -20.98 15.69
N THR A 485 16.45 -20.42 14.48
CA THR A 485 16.66 -18.99 14.21
C THR A 485 15.45 -18.15 14.58
N ARG A 486 14.25 -18.67 14.32
CA ARG A 486 12.97 -18.00 14.57
C ARG A 486 11.95 -19.02 15.12
N PRO A 487 11.87 -19.18 16.45
CA PRO A 487 11.01 -20.20 17.08
C PRO A 487 9.51 -20.06 16.80
N ASP A 488 9.06 -18.84 16.46
CA ASP A 488 7.69 -18.50 16.10
C ASP A 488 7.40 -18.65 14.60
N LEU A 489 8.33 -19.18 13.79
CA LEU A 489 8.14 -19.37 12.36
C LEU A 489 7.16 -20.53 12.06
N SER A 490 5.88 -20.17 11.98
CA SER A 490 4.77 -21.10 11.81
C SER A 490 4.90 -21.99 10.56
N ALA A 491 5.48 -21.50 9.46
CA ALA A 491 5.72 -22.28 8.25
C ALA A 491 6.66 -23.48 8.49
N ALA A 492 7.78 -23.27 9.20
CA ALA A 492 8.74 -24.34 9.48
C ALA A 492 8.17 -25.35 10.51
N ALA A 493 7.42 -24.87 11.50
CA ALA A 493 6.71 -25.74 12.45
C ALA A 493 5.63 -26.58 11.75
N PHE A 494 4.89 -26.00 10.80
CA PHE A 494 3.93 -26.73 9.97
C PHE A 494 4.61 -27.85 9.17
N ASN A 495 5.72 -27.55 8.50
CA ASN A 495 6.46 -28.51 7.68
C ASN A 495 7.11 -29.65 8.51
N LEU A 496 7.31 -29.43 9.81
CA LEU A 496 7.76 -30.46 10.76
C LEU A 496 6.63 -31.25 11.41
N GLY A 497 5.36 -30.93 11.12
CA GLY A 497 4.19 -31.61 11.68
C GLY A 497 3.77 -31.15 13.08
N LEU A 498 4.23 -29.96 13.53
CA LEU A 498 3.95 -29.43 14.87
C LEU A 498 2.61 -28.70 15.01
N ASN A 499 1.81 -28.62 13.95
CA ASN A 499 0.45 -28.07 13.91
C ASN A 499 0.21 -26.74 14.67
N PRO A 500 0.84 -25.61 14.27
CA PRO A 500 0.60 -24.33 14.91
C PRO A 500 -0.83 -23.81 14.69
N GLY A 501 -1.35 -23.04 15.66
CA GLY A 501 -2.63 -22.35 15.55
C GLY A 501 -2.50 -20.98 14.86
N ALA A 502 -2.72 -20.93 13.55
CA ALA A 502 -2.79 -19.67 12.79
C ALA A 502 -3.79 -19.77 11.63
N ALA A 503 -4.50 -18.68 11.32
CA ALA A 503 -5.53 -18.67 10.27
C ALA A 503 -4.97 -19.00 8.87
N SER A 504 -3.79 -18.50 8.52
CA SER A 504 -3.14 -18.84 7.24
C SER A 504 -2.73 -20.31 7.14
N LEU A 505 -2.47 -20.97 8.27
CA LEU A 505 -2.20 -22.42 8.29
C LEU A 505 -3.48 -23.25 8.18
N GLU A 506 -4.59 -22.78 8.73
CA GLU A 506 -5.89 -23.43 8.49
C GLU A 506 -6.24 -23.37 7.01
N PHE A 507 -6.08 -22.20 6.38
CA PHE A 507 -6.22 -22.05 4.93
C PHE A 507 -5.35 -23.06 4.16
N GLN A 508 -4.08 -23.23 4.56
CA GLN A 508 -3.17 -24.21 3.96
C GLN A 508 -3.70 -25.65 4.11
N ARG A 509 -4.16 -26.07 5.30
CA ARG A 509 -4.69 -27.42 5.54
C ARG A 509 -5.92 -27.71 4.68
N THR A 510 -6.84 -26.75 4.61
CA THR A 510 -8.12 -26.92 3.91
C THR A 510 -7.94 -26.89 2.39
N ASN A 511 -7.11 -25.99 1.86
CA ASN A 511 -7.06 -25.72 0.42
C ASN A 511 -5.82 -26.29 -0.30
N ARG A 512 -4.78 -26.67 0.44
CA ARG A 512 -3.52 -27.23 -0.07
C ARG A 512 -3.06 -28.43 0.77
N PRO A 513 -3.89 -29.47 0.92
CA PRO A 513 -3.56 -30.62 1.75
C PRO A 513 -2.33 -31.35 1.20
N GLY A 514 -1.37 -31.65 2.07
CA GLY A 514 -0.14 -32.37 1.70
C GLY A 514 0.96 -31.50 1.05
N GLU A 515 0.67 -30.24 0.71
CA GLU A 515 1.70 -29.32 0.22
C GLU A 515 2.48 -28.69 1.39
N PRO A 516 3.81 -28.62 1.30
CA PRO A 516 4.61 -27.91 2.29
C PRO A 516 4.29 -26.40 2.30
N ARG A 517 4.33 -25.79 3.48
CA ARG A 517 4.08 -24.38 3.70
C ARG A 517 5.31 -23.55 3.35
N LEU A 518 5.20 -22.73 2.31
CA LEU A 518 6.16 -21.65 2.05
C LEU A 518 6.10 -20.59 3.16
N CYS A 519 7.26 -20.03 3.52
CA CYS A 519 7.31 -18.81 4.30
C CYS A 519 7.22 -17.60 3.38
N TYR A 520 6.27 -16.72 3.66
CA TYR A 520 6.12 -15.42 3.04
C TYR A 520 6.90 -14.35 3.83
N PRO A 521 7.58 -13.41 3.17
CA PRO A 521 8.27 -12.32 3.86
C PRO A 521 7.27 -11.48 4.66
N ASP A 522 7.64 -11.11 5.87
CA ASP A 522 6.84 -10.18 6.66
C ASP A 522 6.87 -8.76 6.04
N GLN A 523 5.94 -7.91 6.47
CA GLN A 523 5.84 -6.54 5.92
C GLN A 523 7.11 -5.72 6.17
N ARG A 524 7.86 -6.03 7.23
CA ARG A 524 9.17 -5.41 7.50
C ARG A 524 10.18 -5.77 6.41
N SER A 525 10.33 -7.05 6.08
CA SER A 525 11.18 -7.51 4.99
C SER A 525 10.76 -6.91 3.66
N VAL A 526 9.46 -6.89 3.34
CA VAL A 526 8.95 -6.23 2.12
C VAL A 526 9.30 -4.74 2.10
N THR A 527 9.14 -4.03 3.22
CA THR A 527 9.47 -2.59 3.31
C THR A 527 10.97 -2.35 3.11
N ARG A 528 11.83 -3.19 3.69
CA ARG A 528 13.29 -3.08 3.54
C ARG A 528 13.76 -3.45 2.14
N ALA A 529 13.12 -4.42 1.49
CA ALA A 529 13.39 -4.76 0.10
C ALA A 529 13.20 -3.56 -0.84
N VAL A 530 12.20 -2.70 -0.58
CA VAL A 530 11.97 -1.49 -1.39
C VAL A 530 12.81 -0.32 -0.90
N THR A 531 12.72 0.01 0.39
CA THR A 531 13.19 1.30 0.92
C THR A 531 14.49 1.22 1.70
N GLY A 532 14.96 0.01 2.03
CA GLY A 532 16.02 -0.21 3.00
C GLY A 532 15.57 0.08 4.43
N ASP A 533 16.53 0.14 5.35
CA ASP A 533 16.25 0.53 6.73
C ASP A 533 15.96 2.04 6.84
N LEU A 534 15.00 2.39 7.70
CA LEU A 534 14.68 3.79 8.03
C LEU A 534 15.92 4.57 8.52
N SER A 535 16.81 3.90 9.25
CA SER A 535 18.05 4.53 9.74
C SER A 535 18.95 5.00 8.60
N VAL A 536 18.97 4.28 7.47
CA VAL A 536 19.76 4.62 6.28
C VAL A 536 19.16 5.85 5.59
N THR A 537 17.83 5.91 5.46
CA THR A 537 17.16 7.06 4.84
C THR A 537 17.24 8.31 5.72
N LEU A 538 17.08 8.17 7.04
CA LEU A 538 17.28 9.28 7.99
C LEU A 538 18.72 9.79 7.98
N ARG A 539 19.72 8.89 7.94
CA ARG A 539 21.12 9.28 7.80
C ARG A 539 21.35 10.01 6.49
N ALA A 540 20.86 9.49 5.37
CA ALA A 540 20.99 10.11 4.05
C ALA A 540 20.34 11.49 4.00
N ALA A 541 19.21 11.70 4.69
CA ALA A 541 18.57 13.01 4.80
C ALA A 541 19.48 14.06 5.45
N LEU A 542 20.26 13.66 6.45
CA LEU A 542 21.18 14.54 7.17
C LEU A 542 22.53 14.71 6.47
N SER A 543 23.09 13.64 5.92
CA SER A 543 24.43 13.65 5.31
C SER A 543 24.45 14.06 3.84
N SER A 544 23.37 13.79 3.11
CA SER A 544 23.30 13.93 1.66
C SER A 544 21.87 14.28 1.19
N PRO A 545 21.30 15.41 1.64
CA PRO A 545 19.90 15.77 1.34
C PRO A 545 19.64 15.92 -0.17
N ALA A 546 20.65 16.24 -0.97
CA ALA A 546 20.53 16.33 -2.42
C ALA A 546 20.17 14.99 -3.08
N ALA A 547 20.62 13.86 -2.53
CA ALA A 547 20.29 12.53 -3.05
C ALA A 547 18.81 12.18 -2.85
N LEU A 548 18.15 12.79 -1.86
CA LEU A 548 16.70 12.64 -1.67
C LEU A 548 15.90 13.50 -2.65
N LEU A 549 16.49 14.49 -3.33
CA LEU A 549 15.76 15.32 -4.30
C LEU A 549 15.69 14.68 -5.68
N THR A 550 16.59 13.74 -5.96
CA THR A 550 16.66 13.00 -7.23
C THR A 550 15.75 11.78 -7.25
N ASP A 551 15.15 11.41 -6.11
CA ASP A 551 14.22 10.29 -6.03
C ASP A 551 12.86 10.69 -6.65
N PRO A 552 12.43 10.03 -7.75
CA PRO A 552 11.18 10.37 -8.42
C PRO A 552 9.94 10.13 -7.55
N ALA A 553 10.06 9.34 -6.47
CA ALA A 553 8.98 9.13 -5.51
C ALA A 553 8.72 10.37 -4.63
N VAL A 554 9.57 11.39 -4.67
CA VAL A 554 9.43 12.60 -3.84
C VAL A 554 8.43 13.55 -4.51
N GLY A 555 7.25 13.68 -3.92
CA GLY A 555 6.30 14.70 -4.36
C GLY A 555 6.94 16.10 -4.33
N ARG A 556 6.72 16.91 -5.37
CA ARG A 556 7.34 18.24 -5.56
C ARG A 556 7.32 19.14 -4.32
N ARG A 557 6.23 19.11 -3.55
CA ARG A 557 6.09 19.90 -2.30
C ARG A 557 7.04 19.42 -1.20
N VAL A 558 7.19 18.11 -1.04
CA VAL A 558 8.12 17.51 -0.06
C VAL A 558 9.55 17.78 -0.49
N ALA A 559 9.86 17.68 -1.79
CA ALA A 559 11.18 18.02 -2.34
C ALA A 559 11.56 19.48 -2.06
N LEU A 560 10.65 20.43 -2.30
CA LEU A 560 10.88 21.84 -1.98
C LEU A 560 11.06 22.06 -0.46
N GLY A 561 10.29 21.36 0.38
CA GLY A 561 10.45 21.41 1.83
C GLY A 561 11.79 20.84 2.31
N LEU A 562 12.23 19.72 1.73
CA LEU A 562 13.53 19.11 1.99
C LEU A 562 14.68 20.03 1.56
N LEU A 563 14.61 20.60 0.36
CA LEU A 563 15.62 21.54 -0.13
C LEU A 563 15.68 22.79 0.74
N GLY A 564 14.53 23.41 1.03
CA GLY A 564 14.46 24.60 1.86
C GLY A 564 14.99 24.36 3.28
N SER A 565 14.60 23.25 3.91
CA SER A 565 15.09 22.88 5.25
C SER A 565 16.57 22.51 5.26
N ALA A 566 17.09 21.83 4.22
CA ALA A 566 18.50 21.50 4.09
C ALA A 566 19.36 22.77 3.93
N VAL A 567 18.96 23.70 3.06
CA VAL A 567 19.66 24.99 2.88
C VAL A 567 19.63 25.80 4.17
N LEU A 568 18.47 25.92 4.82
CA LEU A 568 18.35 26.64 6.08
C LEU A 568 19.23 26.03 7.18
N THR A 569 19.20 24.70 7.34
CA THR A 569 20.01 23.99 8.33
C THR A 569 21.50 24.15 8.05
N GLY A 570 21.92 24.06 6.78
CA GLY A 570 23.30 24.31 6.36
C GLY A 570 23.77 25.73 6.69
N LEU A 571 22.94 26.75 6.43
CA LEU A 571 23.24 28.14 6.78
C LEU A 571 23.33 28.34 8.30
N LEU A 572 22.45 27.72 9.08
CA LEU A 572 22.48 27.76 10.53
C LEU A 572 23.72 27.04 11.10
N ALA A 573 24.10 25.89 10.53
CA ALA A 573 25.32 25.18 10.91
C ALA A 573 26.57 26.01 10.60
N LEU A 574 26.67 26.62 9.40
CA LEU A 574 27.75 27.54 9.06
C LEU A 574 27.82 28.74 10.00
N SER A 575 26.66 29.22 10.50
CA SER A 575 26.61 30.32 11.45
C SER A 575 27.29 30.01 12.79
N LEU A 576 27.47 28.72 13.16
CA LEU A 576 28.21 28.33 14.37
C LEU A 576 29.68 28.76 14.31
N LEU A 577 30.25 28.85 13.10
CA LEU A 577 31.63 29.25 12.87
C LEU A 577 31.82 30.77 12.86
N LEU A 578 30.73 31.54 12.75
CA LEU A 578 30.80 32.99 12.69
C LEU A 578 31.06 33.59 14.08
N PRO A 579 31.98 34.55 14.24
CA PRO A 579 32.18 35.23 15.51
C PRO A 579 30.92 36.00 15.92
N ARG A 580 30.60 35.98 17.21
CA ARG A 580 29.44 36.71 17.75
C ARG A 580 29.63 38.22 17.58
N THR A 581 28.62 38.88 17.04
CA THR A 581 28.55 40.34 17.04
C THR A 581 28.00 40.79 18.40
N PRO A 582 28.70 41.68 19.11
CA PRO A 582 28.27 42.13 20.43
C PRO A 582 26.91 42.84 20.32
N LEU A 583 26.01 42.54 21.24
CA LEU A 583 24.69 43.17 21.33
C LEU A 583 24.65 44.04 22.59
N PRO A 584 24.61 45.38 22.48
CA PRO A 584 24.56 46.26 23.64
C PRO A 584 23.32 45.98 24.51
N PRO A 585 23.44 45.98 25.85
CA PRO A 585 22.30 45.72 26.73
C PRO A 585 21.10 46.63 26.42
N ARG A 586 21.32 47.92 26.15
CA ARG A 586 20.28 48.90 25.80
C ARG A 586 19.45 48.51 24.56
N LEU A 587 20.06 47.83 23.59
CA LEU A 587 19.42 47.44 22.33
C LEU A 587 18.95 45.98 22.33
N SER A 588 19.20 45.25 23.42
CA SER A 588 18.96 43.80 23.48
C SER A 588 17.48 43.39 23.59
N ARG A 589 16.59 44.31 23.96
CA ARG A 589 15.14 44.05 24.15
C ARG A 589 14.24 45.14 23.56
N PRO A 590 14.22 45.31 22.22
CA PRO A 590 13.33 46.25 21.56
C PRO A 590 11.85 45.86 21.71
N ALA A 591 10.93 46.80 21.47
CA ALA A 591 9.48 46.58 21.64
C ALA A 591 8.97 45.37 20.86
N GLY A 592 9.40 45.19 19.60
CA GLY A 592 9.03 44.02 18.79
C GLY A 592 9.49 42.68 19.40
N PHE A 593 10.67 42.64 20.02
CA PHE A 593 11.10 41.45 20.76
C PHE A 593 10.22 41.20 21.99
N ARG A 594 9.84 42.24 22.74
CA ARG A 594 8.98 42.09 23.94
C ARG A 594 7.59 41.57 23.58
N LEU A 595 7.02 42.06 22.47
CA LEU A 595 5.72 41.57 21.96
C LEU A 595 5.79 40.10 21.59
N LEU A 596 6.80 39.68 20.83
CA LEU A 596 7.00 38.26 20.49
C LEU A 596 7.33 37.42 21.71
N ALA A 597 8.14 37.95 22.64
CA ALA A 597 8.49 37.30 23.91
C ALA A 597 7.28 36.95 24.77
N LEU A 598 6.24 37.79 24.71
CA LEU A 598 4.97 37.56 25.40
C LEU A 598 4.04 36.64 24.60
N ALA A 599 3.93 36.86 23.29
CA ALA A 599 3.00 36.15 22.41
C ALA A 599 3.43 34.71 22.08
N LEU A 600 4.73 34.41 22.08
CA LEU A 600 5.28 33.10 21.72
C LEU A 600 5.94 32.45 22.94
N PRO A 601 5.28 31.50 23.62
CA PRO A 601 5.84 30.84 24.80
C PRO A 601 7.23 30.25 24.58
N GLY A 602 8.17 30.58 25.49
CA GLY A 602 9.56 30.10 25.46
C GLY A 602 10.55 31.06 24.80
N SER A 603 10.07 31.98 23.96
CA SER A 603 10.91 33.00 23.32
C SER A 603 11.50 34.02 24.31
N SER A 604 10.85 34.23 25.46
CA SER A 604 11.36 35.05 26.57
C SER A 604 12.63 34.49 27.25
N LEU A 605 12.85 33.17 27.13
CA LEU A 605 13.97 32.43 27.68
C LEU A 605 14.86 31.85 26.57
N ILE A 606 14.81 32.39 25.35
CA ILE A 606 15.50 31.82 24.18
C ILE A 606 17.02 31.69 24.38
N ASP A 607 17.60 32.51 25.26
CA ASP A 607 19.01 32.47 25.66
C ASP A 607 19.38 31.19 26.46
N SER A 608 18.38 30.41 26.89
CA SER A 608 18.48 29.21 27.72
C SER A 608 17.88 27.99 27.01
N PRO A 609 18.39 26.76 27.25
CA PRO A 609 17.79 25.53 26.71
C PRO A 609 16.30 25.37 27.07
N TRP A 610 15.87 25.90 28.22
CA TRP A 610 14.46 25.87 28.64
C TRP A 610 13.54 26.67 27.73
N GLY A 611 14.04 27.74 27.09
CA GLY A 611 13.27 28.49 26.10
C GLY A 611 12.95 27.65 24.87
N GLY A 612 13.90 26.83 24.41
CA GLY A 612 13.70 25.89 23.32
C GLY A 612 12.69 24.79 23.65
N ILE A 613 12.75 24.23 24.87
CA ILE A 613 11.79 23.21 25.34
C ILE A 613 10.37 23.80 25.39
N LEU A 614 10.21 25.01 25.94
CA LEU A 614 8.91 25.65 26.04
C LEU A 614 8.34 26.04 24.66
N LEU A 615 9.20 26.49 23.74
CA LEU A 615 8.83 26.75 22.34
C LEU A 615 8.38 25.47 21.62
N LEU A 616 9.08 24.35 21.82
CA LEU A 616 8.69 23.05 21.26
C LEU A 616 7.36 22.56 21.82
N ALA A 617 7.13 22.70 23.13
CA ALA A 617 5.86 22.35 23.76
C ALA A 617 4.70 23.20 23.20
N TRP A 618 4.92 24.50 23.02
CA TRP A 618 3.96 25.40 22.38
C TRP A 618 3.70 25.02 20.92
N GLY A 619 4.76 24.82 20.12
CA GLY A 619 4.66 24.45 18.71
C GLY A 619 3.93 23.13 18.52
N GLY A 620 4.19 22.16 19.40
CA GLY A 620 3.47 20.88 19.45
C GLY A 620 2.00 21.02 19.80
N ALA A 621 1.66 21.81 20.83
CA ALA A 621 0.28 22.05 21.24
C ALA A 621 -0.53 22.77 20.14
N VAL A 622 0.04 23.82 19.53
CA VAL A 622 -0.59 24.55 18.42
C VAL A 622 -0.77 23.65 17.19
N ALA A 623 0.25 22.88 16.82
CA ALA A 623 0.15 21.93 15.71
C ALA A 623 -0.91 20.84 15.98
N GLY A 624 -1.01 20.36 17.22
CA GLY A 624 -2.00 19.35 17.63
C GLY A 624 -3.44 19.86 17.64
N LEU A 625 -3.65 21.15 17.93
CA LEU A 625 -4.96 21.81 17.92
C LEU A 625 -5.36 22.34 16.53
N ALA A 626 -4.40 22.50 15.61
CA ALA A 626 -4.67 22.98 14.26
C ALA A 626 -5.79 22.22 13.52
N PRO A 627 -5.95 20.88 13.64
CA PRO A 627 -7.07 20.15 13.06
C PRO A 627 -8.46 20.61 13.51
N ALA A 628 -8.60 21.09 14.74
CA ALA A 628 -9.88 21.59 15.25
C ALA A 628 -10.34 22.87 14.53
N THR A 629 -9.42 23.58 13.87
CA THR A 629 -9.73 24.81 13.12
C THR A 629 -10.21 24.57 11.69
N GLY A 630 -10.11 23.33 11.19
CA GLY A 630 -10.42 22.97 9.80
C GLY A 630 -9.37 23.40 8.77
N LEU A 631 -8.35 24.17 9.15
CA LEU A 631 -7.29 24.65 8.25
C LEU A 631 -6.27 23.57 7.86
N THR A 632 -6.11 22.54 8.68
CA THR A 632 -5.20 21.41 8.46
C THR A 632 -5.90 20.11 8.81
N GLY A 633 -5.69 19.03 8.05
CA GLY A 633 -6.29 17.72 8.35
C GLY A 633 -5.24 16.65 8.64
N PHE A 634 -5.38 15.96 9.78
CA PHE A 634 -4.66 14.71 10.08
C PHE A 634 -5.65 13.53 10.16
N PRO A 635 -6.23 13.09 9.03
CA PRO A 635 -7.27 12.06 9.02
C PRO A 635 -6.82 10.71 9.61
N THR A 636 -5.50 10.46 9.66
CA THR A 636 -4.91 9.23 10.22
C THR A 636 -4.67 9.30 11.73
N LEU A 637 -4.92 10.45 12.36
CA LEU A 637 -4.79 10.68 13.81
C LEU A 637 -6.11 11.25 14.38
N PRO A 638 -7.22 10.49 14.34
CA PRO A 638 -8.53 10.97 14.78
C PRO A 638 -8.57 11.30 16.28
N GLU A 639 -7.64 10.77 17.07
CA GLU A 639 -7.55 11.04 18.51
C GLU A 639 -7.34 12.53 18.80
N LEU A 640 -6.62 13.25 17.93
CA LEU A 640 -6.39 14.69 18.08
C LEU A 640 -7.68 15.52 18.02
N THR A 641 -8.74 14.96 17.44
CA THR A 641 -10.06 15.59 17.34
C THR A 641 -11.05 15.09 18.39
N ARG A 642 -10.66 14.15 19.26
CA ARG A 642 -11.49 13.68 20.38
C ARG A 642 -11.35 14.61 21.59
N GLY A 643 -12.45 14.79 22.34
CA GLY A 643 -12.53 15.75 23.45
C GLY A 643 -11.43 15.60 24.51
N GLY A 644 -11.05 14.38 24.88
CA GLY A 644 -10.00 14.14 25.89
C GLY A 644 -8.60 14.63 25.46
N ALA A 645 -8.19 14.32 24.23
CA ALA A 645 -6.88 14.75 23.72
C ALA A 645 -6.86 16.27 23.45
N GLN A 646 -7.97 16.83 22.95
CA GLN A 646 -8.11 18.27 22.78
C GLN A 646 -8.02 19.02 24.10
N ALA A 647 -8.65 18.52 25.16
CA ALA A 647 -8.56 19.09 26.50
C ALA A 647 -7.11 19.06 27.01
N ALA A 648 -6.40 17.95 26.84
CA ALA A 648 -5.00 17.83 27.23
C ALA A 648 -4.09 18.81 26.45
N LEU A 649 -4.27 18.93 25.14
CA LEU A 649 -3.50 19.87 24.30
C LEU A 649 -3.81 21.33 24.65
N THR A 650 -5.07 21.65 24.96
CA THR A 650 -5.47 22.98 25.41
C THR A 650 -4.86 23.30 26.78
N GLY A 651 -4.89 22.35 27.72
CA GLY A 651 -4.25 22.47 29.02
C GLY A 651 -2.74 22.68 28.91
N LEU A 652 -2.07 21.93 28.02
CA LEU A 652 -0.65 22.12 27.71
C LEU A 652 -0.39 23.53 27.16
N LEU A 653 -1.21 24.00 26.22
CA LEU A 653 -1.08 25.34 25.65
C LEU A 653 -1.20 26.41 26.74
N VAL A 654 -2.25 26.35 27.57
CA VAL A 654 -2.44 27.28 28.70
C VAL A 654 -1.24 27.25 29.64
N PHE A 655 -0.76 26.07 30.00
CA PHE A 655 0.43 25.91 30.85
C PHE A 655 1.66 26.59 30.25
N THR A 656 1.91 26.43 28.95
CA THR A 656 3.06 27.09 28.30
C THR A 656 2.98 28.61 28.38
N TYR A 657 1.79 29.21 28.24
CA TYR A 657 1.60 30.66 28.38
C TYR A 657 1.77 31.15 29.82
N VAL A 658 1.27 30.41 30.81
CA VAL A 658 1.45 30.76 32.24
C VAL A 658 2.93 30.78 32.61
N VAL A 659 3.66 29.71 32.27
CA VAL A 659 5.10 29.63 32.52
C VAL A 659 5.86 30.73 31.77
N ASN A 660 5.51 31.00 30.51
CA ASN A 660 6.13 32.05 29.73
C ASN A 660 5.92 33.44 30.35
N THR A 661 4.72 33.72 30.87
CA THR A 661 4.40 35.03 31.48
C THR A 661 5.25 35.26 32.73
N LEU A 662 5.37 34.25 33.60
CA LEU A 662 6.23 34.30 34.79
C LEU A 662 7.70 34.50 34.39
N ALA A 663 8.18 33.74 33.41
CA ALA A 663 9.53 33.83 32.90
C ALA A 663 9.84 35.21 32.27
N PHE A 664 8.88 35.76 31.51
CA PHE A 664 8.97 37.07 30.89
C PHE A 664 9.12 38.18 31.95
N VAL A 665 8.26 38.20 32.97
CA VAL A 665 8.32 39.17 34.08
C VAL A 665 9.67 39.06 34.80
N ALA A 666 10.10 37.84 35.14
CA ALA A 666 11.39 37.62 35.79
C ALA A 666 12.57 38.09 34.92
N ALA A 667 12.47 37.93 33.60
CA ALA A 667 13.51 38.36 32.67
C ALA A 667 13.55 39.91 32.51
N GLU A 668 12.39 40.58 32.45
CA GLU A 668 12.32 42.04 32.43
C GLU A 668 12.85 42.67 33.72
N VAL A 669 12.51 42.11 34.89
CA VAL A 669 13.06 42.56 36.18
C VAL A 669 14.59 42.42 36.21
N ARG A 670 15.12 41.29 35.74
CA ARG A 670 16.58 41.08 35.65
C ARG A 670 17.23 42.07 34.68
N HIS A 671 16.60 42.35 33.55
CA HIS A 671 17.11 43.29 32.56
C HIS A 671 17.15 44.73 33.10
N ALA A 672 16.07 45.19 33.73
CA ALA A 672 16.02 46.50 34.37
C ALA A 672 17.09 46.67 35.45
N ARG A 673 17.35 45.63 36.26
CA ARG A 673 18.44 45.64 37.26
C ARG A 673 19.82 45.76 36.62
N ARG A 674 20.07 45.08 35.48
CA ARG A 674 21.35 45.18 34.75
C ARG A 674 21.57 46.58 34.18
N LEU A 675 20.55 47.17 33.55
CA LEU A 675 20.63 48.54 33.03
C LEU A 675 20.96 49.56 34.14
N ARG A 676 20.38 49.40 35.34
CA ARG A 676 20.68 50.28 36.48
C ARG A 676 22.12 50.14 36.98
N ARG A 677 22.69 48.93 36.94
CA ARG A 677 24.10 48.69 37.32
C ARG A 677 25.07 49.27 36.30
N ASP A 678 24.81 49.06 35.01
CA ASP A 678 25.66 49.62 33.93
C ASP A 678 25.69 51.16 33.96
N VAL A 679 24.57 51.80 34.32
CA VAL A 679 24.49 53.26 34.53
C VAL A 679 25.24 53.71 35.79
N ALA A 680 25.26 52.89 36.85
CA ALA A 680 25.99 53.20 38.09
C ALA A 680 27.52 53.07 37.93
N ASP A 681 27.99 52.11 37.13
CA ASP A 681 29.42 51.92 36.87
C ASP A 681 29.99 52.96 35.89
N THR A 682 29.21 53.38 34.89
CA THR A 682 29.61 54.47 33.96
C THR A 682 29.57 55.86 34.59
N GLY A 683 28.98 56.03 35.77
CA GLY A 683 29.01 57.26 36.57
C GLY A 683 30.16 57.32 37.60
N ARG A 684 31.01 56.28 37.69
CA ARG A 684 32.16 56.20 38.62
C ARG A 684 33.52 56.16 37.92
N SER A 685 33.55 56.11 36.59
CA SER A 685 34.72 56.37 35.73
C SER A 685 34.70 57.80 35.23
#